data_AF-A0A7S2XPL3-F1
#
_entry.id   AF-A0A7S2XPL3-F1
#
_cell.length_a   1.000
_cell.length_b   1.000
_cell.length_c   1.000
_cell.angle_alpha   90.00
_cell.angle_beta   90.00
_cell.angle_gamma   90.00
#
_symmetry.space_group_name_H-M   'P 1'
#
loop_
_entity.id
_entity.type
_entity.pdbx_description
1 polymer ?
#
loop_
_entity_poly.entity_id
_entity_poly.type
_entity_poly.pdbx_seq_one_letter_code
_entity_poly.pdbx_strand_id
1 'polypeptide(L)'
;EKEEEKEGNTQKTPSFFSRLFGNSKEPEETAEAPEEDKIRPEKEEDEEQEEYLDMVQLVSILLVPTMARAGKEWRDTSSVEEVSYKDEDVNLNGQVFPDGKEKEDDQQKESLRPKPETIVKDGVAILLNAVPSLQLSQPPKLTPELVQALLEAYGEHERAADRMLIEQMVEQASSLSGNFDEEAFVNAMTNDLSAYSVGCEDQETSPYYDIFGFDNLKDYYALQKLEASKAMQENESQVVDDDDVEAVNGSIIISDVIVSSAAATGSATVEVTEQMTGAVAEVGEAFTGANVFLAKGKHRPMMAAIDMTIDMHSTVTTAVGIWVFYFFSSITYATILTQADIFKLECEAESFGCQLVNTVFTWLLFALILIILGYVVVFPLSLGNSPRMWSPAVIGFSAFMCAVFTWVPYWLIEWAKEKSGTDETDWTENERFVNSKKFSSTQWTLRIVGLFILLSLLLQLVLSLLGSQRIRNSEFLSKWFTTSAIRGSARTKRAATRKINRLLENAYSLHPEEISGTPSGLSTGSSLKPKSKGSEDTMLNFVLRGDMQEESGGLAWTWRNIKSGALFDTEGVWIMTRLIIIQTAQFIGLLVLSFLMFIVTEEAATSSDAARISLITDYDNLPDWVYTIVPTGKQVRGALYPSTFISISVSVVLILLYLPSYVNTVLMYRCGIIPSLKEPGHFTKYRKGVDTVSTNIGNAIYAMIGAALLFWALFGLVIFLFIWEFSRALMLLVVAWGIGLTITIVLKIVITTFFRGRYFTAFYRSQPRAANFFTLAMEAWFIGLGGGILVGRFTQFILAACFWIGRIDVPFLSPNVNLLGYRFDNVPTNFVKDILVHDAHHHPYLVRLLTMYLLKLKDNEFCNDAGACWRQLFVVAWMPWLMKNRVFTEARMSNAMEAAKQKKRESEEEKRTRKPDEFMGEAVENLMDTVISDTPVEKKPQSGSWKQKKEKKEKKIADHLIIGEA
;
A
#
# COMPACT_ATOMS: atom_id res chain seq x y z
N GLU A 1 -78.76 29.16 -5.98
CA GLU A 1 -79.48 29.59 -4.76
C GLU A 1 -78.83 28.92 -3.55
N LYS A 2 -78.79 29.60 -2.39
CA LYS A 2 -79.37 29.22 -1.06
C LYS A 2 -78.86 27.88 -0.47
N GLU A 3 -78.05 27.91 0.60
CA GLU A 3 -78.42 27.96 2.04
C GLU A 3 -78.65 26.53 2.60
N GLU A 4 -78.33 26.17 3.85
CA GLU A 4 -78.11 26.95 5.09
C GLU A 4 -77.16 26.20 6.07
N GLU A 5 -76.45 26.93 6.96
CA GLU A 5 -75.99 26.59 8.35
C GLU A 5 -75.33 25.22 8.74
N LYS A 6 -74.46 25.10 9.78
CA LYS A 6 -73.91 26.04 10.79
C LYS A 6 -72.55 25.58 11.37
N GLU A 7 -71.81 26.55 11.94
CA GLU A 7 -70.86 26.49 13.08
C GLU A 7 -69.95 25.25 13.35
N GLY A 8 -68.64 25.48 13.49
CA GLY A 8 -67.76 24.56 14.25
C GLY A 8 -66.24 24.62 13.99
N ASN A 9 -65.50 25.27 14.90
CA ASN A 9 -64.07 25.05 15.22
C ASN A 9 -63.03 25.03 14.06
N THR A 10 -62.38 26.16 13.79
CA THR A 10 -61.22 26.24 12.88
C THR A 10 -59.92 25.74 13.53
N GLN A 11 -59.56 24.46 13.32
CA GLN A 11 -58.24 23.93 13.66
C GLN A 11 -57.39 23.73 12.39
N LYS A 12 -56.64 24.77 11.97
CA LYS A 12 -55.78 24.71 10.78
C LYS A 12 -54.55 23.81 11.03
N THR A 13 -54.53 22.64 10.40
CA THR A 13 -53.31 21.84 10.23
C THR A 13 -52.37 22.51 9.21
N PRO A 14 -51.12 22.83 9.56
CA PRO A 14 -50.14 23.33 8.59
C PRO A 14 -49.58 22.18 7.73
N SER A 15 -49.38 22.44 6.44
CA SER A 15 -48.87 21.46 5.48
C SER A 15 -47.46 20.98 5.81
N PHE A 16 -47.25 19.65 5.80
CA PHE A 16 -45.98 18.99 6.13
C PHE A 16 -44.79 19.39 5.21
N PHE A 17 -45.07 19.94 4.02
CA PHE A 17 -44.08 20.16 2.95
C PHE A 17 -43.19 21.41 3.10
N SER A 18 -43.48 22.33 4.03
CA SER A 18 -42.73 23.59 4.18
C SER A 18 -41.59 23.56 5.22
N ARG A 19 -41.25 22.39 5.78
CA ARG A 19 -40.20 22.23 6.80
C ARG A 19 -38.90 21.56 6.33
N LEU A 20 -38.84 21.07 5.09
CA LEU A 20 -37.68 20.30 4.57
C LEU A 20 -36.59 21.15 3.89
N PHE A 21 -36.83 22.43 3.66
CA PHE A 21 -35.85 23.37 3.07
C PHE A 21 -35.64 24.57 4.00
N GLY A 22 -35.05 24.30 5.17
CA GLY A 22 -34.56 25.36 6.05
C GLY A 22 -33.28 25.96 5.48
N ASN A 23 -33.27 27.26 5.20
CA ASN A 23 -32.05 27.98 4.84
C ASN A 23 -31.05 27.88 5.99
N SER A 24 -29.85 27.35 5.73
CA SER A 24 -28.69 27.55 6.58
C SER A 24 -28.25 29.01 6.46
N LYS A 25 -28.85 29.89 7.27
CA LYS A 25 -28.21 31.17 7.60
C LYS A 25 -26.85 30.86 8.24
N GLU A 26 -25.81 31.49 7.73
CA GLU A 26 -24.54 31.63 8.45
C GLU A 26 -24.82 32.39 9.77
N PRO A 27 -24.10 32.10 10.86
CA PRO A 27 -24.25 32.86 12.09
C PRO A 27 -23.78 34.30 11.86
N GLU A 28 -24.67 35.27 12.09
CA GLU A 28 -24.30 36.69 12.14
C GLU A 28 -23.36 36.89 13.34
N GLU A 29 -22.13 37.38 13.08
CA GLU A 29 -21.20 37.77 14.14
C GLU A 29 -21.83 38.89 14.98
N THR A 30 -22.25 38.56 16.19
CA THR A 30 -22.62 39.56 17.19
C THR A 30 -21.36 40.30 17.62
N ALA A 31 -21.24 41.56 17.21
CA ALA A 31 -20.17 42.44 17.64
C ALA A 31 -20.25 42.70 19.15
N GLU A 32 -19.53 41.90 19.93
CA GLU A 32 -19.32 42.14 21.36
C GLU A 32 -18.43 43.37 21.56
N ALA A 33 -18.61 44.05 22.70
CA ALA A 33 -17.82 45.23 23.04
C ALA A 33 -16.37 44.82 23.38
N PRO A 34 -15.36 45.68 23.16
CA PRO A 34 -13.99 45.39 23.55
C PRO A 34 -13.88 45.33 25.08
N GLU A 35 -13.82 44.13 25.65
CA GLU A 35 -13.26 43.94 26.99
C GLU A 35 -11.76 44.28 26.97
N GLU A 36 -11.26 44.83 28.08
CA GLU A 36 -9.85 45.17 28.21
C GLU A 36 -9.02 43.89 28.37
N ASP A 37 -8.45 43.43 27.26
CA ASP A 37 -7.70 42.19 27.18
C ASP A 37 -6.49 42.21 28.13
N LYS A 38 -6.65 41.55 29.28
CA LYS A 38 -5.55 41.27 30.20
C LYS A 38 -4.66 40.26 29.52
N ILE A 39 -3.61 40.75 28.87
CA ILE A 39 -2.49 39.99 28.34
C ILE A 39 -2.05 38.97 29.42
N ARG A 40 -2.59 37.75 29.33
CA ARG A 40 -1.90 36.58 29.85
C ARG A 40 -0.59 36.54 29.07
N PRO A 41 0.56 36.28 29.71
CA PRO A 41 1.64 35.72 28.95
C PRO A 41 1.07 34.46 28.29
N GLU A 42 1.06 34.44 26.97
CA GLU A 42 1.05 33.17 26.25
C GLU A 42 2.19 32.37 26.88
N LYS A 43 1.86 31.19 27.39
CA LYS A 43 2.92 30.22 27.54
C LYS A 43 3.43 30.00 26.12
N GLU A 44 4.73 30.14 25.95
CA GLU A 44 5.45 29.22 25.09
C GLU A 44 5.12 27.83 25.64
N GLU A 45 4.02 27.25 25.16
CA GLU A 45 3.90 25.80 25.08
C GLU A 45 5.00 25.45 24.09
N ASP A 46 6.09 24.87 24.59
CA ASP A 46 7.17 24.37 23.76
C ASP A 46 6.52 23.46 22.71
N GLU A 47 6.39 23.93 21.47
CA GLU A 47 5.91 23.10 20.37
C GLU A 47 6.90 21.96 20.26
N GLU A 48 6.54 20.78 20.79
CA GLU A 48 7.33 19.55 20.70
C GLU A 48 7.59 19.33 19.22
N GLN A 49 8.79 19.73 18.76
CA GLN A 49 9.11 19.76 17.34
C GLN A 49 9.07 18.32 16.85
N GLU A 50 7.97 17.93 16.19
CA GLU A 50 7.74 16.55 15.76
C GLU A 50 8.96 16.09 14.97
N GLU A 51 9.76 15.18 15.55
CA GLU A 51 11.06 14.80 15.01
C GLU A 51 10.90 13.97 13.73
N TYR A 52 10.67 14.67 12.62
CA TYR A 52 10.49 14.06 11.32
C TYR A 52 11.80 13.45 10.83
N LEU A 53 11.81 12.12 10.68
CA LEU A 53 12.87 11.38 10.00
C LEU A 53 13.14 12.00 8.62
N ASP A 54 14.36 12.48 8.42
CA ASP A 54 14.78 13.05 7.14
C ASP A 54 15.05 11.96 6.09
N MET A 55 15.15 12.35 4.82
CA MET A 55 15.36 11.40 3.72
C MET A 55 16.70 10.65 3.79
N VAL A 56 17.73 11.19 4.45
CA VAL A 56 19.03 10.54 4.64
C VAL A 56 18.93 9.48 5.73
N GLN A 57 18.29 9.81 6.86
CA GLN A 57 17.97 8.87 7.93
C GLN A 57 17.10 7.72 7.39
N LEU A 58 16.00 8.02 6.71
CA LEU A 58 15.07 7.02 6.19
C LEU A 58 15.74 6.08 5.17
N VAL A 59 16.60 6.59 4.27
CA VAL A 59 17.38 5.75 3.35
C VAL A 59 18.45 4.93 4.09
N SER A 60 19.11 5.48 5.12
CA SER A 60 20.10 4.74 5.92
C SER A 60 19.50 3.54 6.66
N ILE A 61 18.28 3.69 7.21
CA ILE A 61 17.53 2.59 7.86
C ILE A 61 17.09 1.57 6.80
N LEU A 62 16.63 2.02 5.63
CA LEU A 62 16.30 1.12 4.52
C LEU A 62 17.52 0.37 3.97
N LEU A 63 18.75 0.87 4.12
CA LEU A 63 19.98 0.19 3.68
C LEU A 63 20.46 -0.92 4.62
N VAL A 64 20.01 -0.94 5.89
CA VAL A 64 20.49 -1.86 6.93
C VAL A 64 20.60 -3.33 6.47
N PRO A 65 19.55 -3.97 5.91
CA PRO A 65 19.66 -5.34 5.41
C PRO A 65 20.68 -5.57 4.29
N THR A 66 20.79 -4.61 3.35
CA THR A 66 21.74 -4.68 2.24
C THR A 66 23.18 -4.57 2.75
N MET A 67 23.41 -3.72 3.76
CA MET A 67 24.73 -3.55 4.38
C MET A 67 25.11 -4.74 5.26
N ALA A 68 24.18 -5.26 6.07
CA ALA A 68 24.40 -6.49 6.84
C ALA A 68 24.73 -7.70 5.93
N ARG A 69 24.07 -7.80 4.78
CA ARG A 69 24.36 -8.81 3.75
C ARG A 69 25.74 -8.61 3.14
N ALA A 70 26.05 -7.41 2.64
CA ALA A 70 27.33 -7.11 2.01
C ALA A 70 28.53 -7.31 2.97
N GLY A 71 28.40 -6.89 4.23
CA GLY A 71 29.43 -7.10 5.25
C GLY A 71 29.61 -8.57 5.63
N LYS A 72 28.55 -9.39 5.62
CA LYS A 72 28.68 -10.84 5.77
C LYS A 72 29.37 -11.47 4.57
N GLU A 73 28.90 -11.19 3.36
CA GLU A 73 29.45 -11.77 2.12
C GLU A 73 30.93 -11.36 1.91
N TRP A 74 31.33 -10.15 2.32
CA TRP A 74 32.74 -9.72 2.38
C TRP A 74 33.54 -10.52 3.41
N ARG A 75 33.05 -10.69 4.67
CA ARG A 75 33.73 -11.50 5.70
C ARG A 75 33.85 -12.97 5.31
N ASP A 76 32.79 -13.56 4.74
CA ASP A 76 32.77 -14.93 4.23
C ASP A 76 33.84 -15.09 3.12
N THR A 77 34.00 -14.10 2.23
CA THR A 77 35.00 -14.12 1.15
C THR A 77 36.43 -13.92 1.69
N SER A 78 36.64 -12.97 2.60
CA SER A 78 37.96 -12.64 3.16
C SER A 78 38.49 -13.66 4.17
N SER A 79 37.63 -14.49 4.77
CA SER A 79 38.02 -15.57 5.69
C SER A 79 38.32 -16.90 4.99
N VAL A 80 37.91 -17.05 3.72
CA VAL A 80 38.44 -18.09 2.83
C VAL A 80 39.81 -17.63 2.34
N GLU A 81 40.86 -17.96 3.11
CA GLU A 81 42.23 -18.04 2.55
C GLU A 81 42.18 -18.86 1.25
N GLU A 82 43.01 -18.52 0.25
CA GLU A 82 43.08 -19.24 -1.04
C GLU A 82 43.60 -20.68 -0.88
N VAL A 83 42.77 -21.56 -0.34
CA VAL A 83 42.91 -23.01 -0.47
C VAL A 83 42.63 -23.32 -1.93
N SER A 84 43.71 -23.23 -2.73
CA SER A 84 43.74 -23.46 -4.17
C SER A 84 43.41 -24.92 -4.49
N TYR A 85 42.13 -25.26 -4.38
CA TYR A 85 41.55 -26.45 -4.97
C TYR A 85 41.76 -26.36 -6.48
N LYS A 86 42.66 -27.19 -6.99
CA LYS A 86 42.79 -27.40 -8.44
C LYS A 86 41.57 -28.19 -8.90
N ASP A 87 40.82 -27.62 -9.83
CA ASP A 87 39.68 -28.27 -10.46
C ASP A 87 40.12 -29.48 -11.30
N GLU A 88 40.24 -30.66 -10.67
CA GLU A 88 40.32 -31.96 -11.35
C GLU A 88 38.92 -32.60 -11.45
N ASP A 89 37.94 -31.82 -11.92
CA ASP A 89 36.53 -32.21 -11.96
C ASP A 89 36.23 -33.15 -13.15
N VAL A 90 36.71 -34.40 -13.04
CA VAL A 90 36.48 -35.49 -14.00
C VAL A 90 35.04 -35.98 -13.91
N ASN A 91 34.13 -35.23 -14.52
CA ASN A 91 32.69 -35.49 -14.44
C ASN A 91 32.27 -36.67 -15.36
N LEU A 92 32.31 -37.88 -14.80
CA LEU A 92 32.24 -39.15 -15.54
C LEU A 92 30.81 -39.70 -15.81
N ASN A 93 29.75 -39.03 -15.34
CA ASN A 93 28.37 -39.49 -15.48
C ASN A 93 27.49 -38.45 -16.21
N GLY A 94 27.42 -38.54 -17.53
CA GLY A 94 26.67 -37.64 -18.40
C GLY A 94 25.14 -37.78 -18.33
N GLN A 95 24.52 -37.49 -17.18
CA GLN A 95 23.08 -37.27 -17.07
C GLN A 95 22.75 -35.77 -17.00
N VAL A 96 22.32 -35.22 -18.13
CA VAL A 96 21.82 -33.84 -18.20
C VAL A 96 20.39 -33.79 -17.64
N PHE A 97 20.26 -33.35 -16.38
CA PHE A 97 18.96 -33.01 -15.80
C PHE A 97 18.47 -31.66 -16.35
N PRO A 98 17.16 -31.51 -16.68
CA PRO A 98 16.64 -30.34 -17.39
C PRO A 98 16.34 -29.13 -16.47
N ASP A 99 17.19 -28.84 -15.48
CA ASP A 99 17.01 -27.77 -14.48
C ASP A 99 17.39 -26.36 -14.99
N GLY A 100 17.68 -26.22 -16.29
CA GLY A 100 18.28 -25.01 -16.87
C GLY A 100 17.53 -23.71 -16.57
N LYS A 101 16.20 -23.75 -16.43
CA LYS A 101 15.39 -22.55 -16.18
C LYS A 101 15.48 -22.00 -14.77
N GLU A 102 15.61 -22.86 -13.76
CA GLU A 102 15.70 -22.39 -12.37
C GLU A 102 17.09 -21.77 -12.14
N LYS A 103 18.13 -22.33 -12.79
CA LYS A 103 19.47 -21.74 -12.86
C LYS A 103 19.55 -20.45 -13.68
N GLU A 104 18.83 -20.30 -14.79
CA GLU A 104 18.72 -19.02 -15.51
C GLU A 104 18.06 -17.94 -14.62
N ASP A 105 16.94 -18.27 -13.96
CA ASP A 105 16.26 -17.37 -13.03
C ASP A 105 17.17 -17.00 -11.84
N ASP A 106 17.92 -17.94 -11.25
CA ASP A 106 18.84 -17.67 -10.14
C ASP A 106 20.08 -16.87 -10.58
N GLN A 107 20.72 -17.20 -11.71
CA GLN A 107 21.80 -16.38 -12.26
C GLN A 107 21.31 -14.95 -12.58
N GLN A 108 20.06 -14.78 -13.02
CA GLN A 108 19.51 -13.44 -13.24
C GLN A 108 19.19 -12.71 -11.91
N LYS A 109 18.76 -13.42 -10.86
CA LYS A 109 18.63 -12.90 -9.47
C LYS A 109 19.98 -12.57 -8.82
N GLU A 110 21.08 -13.08 -9.36
CA GLU A 110 22.44 -12.89 -8.87
C GLU A 110 23.19 -11.80 -9.66
N SER A 111 22.98 -11.71 -10.97
CA SER A 111 23.49 -10.60 -11.81
C SER A 111 22.85 -9.24 -11.49
N LEU A 112 21.69 -9.24 -10.82
CA LEU A 112 20.99 -8.05 -10.31
C LEU A 112 21.30 -7.81 -8.82
N ARG A 113 22.54 -8.10 -8.42
CA ARG A 113 23.10 -7.74 -7.11
C ARG A 113 24.39 -6.94 -7.36
N PRO A 114 24.53 -5.74 -6.78
CA PRO A 114 25.83 -5.07 -6.75
C PRO A 114 26.78 -5.93 -5.91
N LYS A 115 27.99 -6.19 -6.42
CA LYS A 115 28.94 -7.08 -5.73
C LYS A 115 29.35 -6.49 -4.37
N PRO A 116 29.32 -7.25 -3.27
CA PRO A 116 29.71 -6.75 -1.94
C PRO A 116 31.08 -6.06 -1.94
N GLU A 117 32.07 -6.70 -2.56
CA GLU A 117 33.42 -6.18 -2.79
C GLU A 117 33.41 -4.74 -3.34
N THR A 118 32.61 -4.47 -4.38
CA THR A 118 32.52 -3.14 -5.01
C THR A 118 31.85 -2.12 -4.07
N ILE A 119 30.76 -2.46 -3.38
CA ILE A 119 30.13 -1.52 -2.42
C ILE A 119 31.09 -1.18 -1.27
N VAL A 120 31.82 -2.18 -0.74
CA VAL A 120 32.75 -1.98 0.38
C VAL A 120 33.94 -1.12 -0.06
N LYS A 121 34.63 -1.52 -1.12
CA LYS A 121 35.83 -0.86 -1.63
C LYS A 121 35.56 0.54 -2.18
N ASP A 122 34.55 0.68 -3.03
CA ASP A 122 34.19 1.97 -3.62
C ASP A 122 33.49 2.85 -2.56
N GLY A 123 32.87 2.25 -1.54
CA GLY A 123 32.40 2.92 -0.32
C GLY A 123 33.52 3.64 0.41
N VAL A 124 34.61 2.93 0.74
CA VAL A 124 35.82 3.51 1.36
C VAL A 124 36.42 4.58 0.46
N ALA A 125 36.57 4.31 -0.84
CA ALA A 125 37.16 5.25 -1.79
C ALA A 125 36.35 6.56 -1.91
N ILE A 126 35.02 6.48 -2.05
CA ILE A 126 34.12 7.65 -2.14
C ILE A 126 34.16 8.45 -0.83
N LEU A 127 34.14 7.79 0.33
CA LEU A 127 34.22 8.46 1.64
C LEU A 127 35.55 9.23 1.82
N LEU A 128 36.68 8.59 1.55
CA LEU A 128 38.00 9.21 1.73
C LEU A 128 38.28 10.33 0.70
N ASN A 129 37.75 10.22 -0.52
CA ASN A 129 37.91 11.23 -1.57
C ASN A 129 37.31 12.61 -1.20
N ALA A 130 36.44 12.69 -0.19
CA ALA A 130 35.88 13.96 0.28
C ALA A 130 36.79 14.73 1.27
N VAL A 131 37.91 14.14 1.72
CA VAL A 131 38.84 14.76 2.69
C VAL A 131 40.17 15.11 2.00
N PRO A 132 40.35 16.33 1.45
CA PRO A 132 41.44 16.61 0.49
C PRO A 132 42.85 16.61 1.09
N SER A 133 42.97 16.59 2.42
CA SER A 133 44.23 16.44 3.16
C SER A 133 44.77 15.00 3.12
N LEU A 134 43.96 14.00 2.76
CA LEU A 134 44.30 12.58 2.80
C LEU A 134 44.64 12.00 1.41
N GLN A 135 45.50 12.70 0.65
CA GLN A 135 46.08 12.16 -0.59
C GLN A 135 47.15 11.10 -0.27
N LEU A 136 46.70 9.93 0.19
CA LEU A 136 47.53 8.84 0.68
C LEU A 136 47.48 7.62 -0.25
N SER A 137 48.64 6.98 -0.45
CA SER A 137 48.78 5.71 -1.18
C SER A 137 48.55 4.47 -0.30
N GLN A 138 47.99 4.67 0.90
CA GLN A 138 47.69 3.67 1.93
C GLN A 138 46.44 4.15 2.70
N PRO A 139 45.60 3.25 3.23
CA PRO A 139 44.45 3.66 4.05
C PRO A 139 44.91 4.49 5.26
N PRO A 140 44.25 5.60 5.60
CA PRO A 140 44.61 6.42 6.75
C PRO A 140 44.35 5.67 8.06
N LYS A 141 45.10 5.98 9.11
CA LYS A 141 44.80 5.47 10.46
C LYS A 141 43.40 5.89 10.89
N LEU A 142 42.64 4.96 11.48
CA LEU A 142 41.34 5.27 12.05
C LEU A 142 41.54 6.00 13.39
N THR A 143 41.24 7.30 13.41
CA THR A 143 41.36 8.16 14.59
C THR A 143 40.13 9.07 14.75
N PRO A 144 39.87 9.63 15.95
CA PRO A 144 38.79 10.59 16.16
C PRO A 144 38.83 11.77 15.18
N GLU A 145 40.02 12.25 14.85
CA GLU A 145 40.23 13.37 13.92
C GLU A 145 39.86 13.01 12.48
N LEU A 146 40.06 11.75 12.06
CA LEU A 146 39.60 11.26 10.75
C LEU A 146 38.07 11.25 10.69
N VAL A 147 37.42 10.72 11.72
CA VAL A 147 35.95 10.62 11.79
C VAL A 147 35.33 12.02 11.86
N GLN A 148 35.90 12.93 12.67
CA GLN A 148 35.50 14.33 12.70
C GLN A 148 35.66 15.00 11.32
N ALA A 149 36.81 14.83 10.66
CA ALA A 149 37.06 15.43 9.34
C ALA A 149 36.10 14.89 8.26
N LEU A 150 35.74 13.62 8.31
CA LEU A 150 34.72 13.02 7.44
C LEU A 150 33.33 13.64 7.71
N LEU A 151 32.91 13.74 8.98
CA LEU A 151 31.64 14.36 9.36
C LEU A 151 31.58 15.84 8.92
N GLU A 152 32.66 16.60 9.11
CA GLU A 152 32.75 18.00 8.66
C GLU A 152 32.73 18.12 7.13
N ALA A 153 33.43 17.25 6.40
CA ALA A 153 33.45 17.24 4.93
C ALA A 153 32.07 16.97 4.30
N TYR A 154 31.24 16.16 4.97
CA TYR A 154 29.86 15.87 4.55
C TYR A 154 28.79 16.74 5.24
N GLY A 155 29.20 17.78 5.99
CA GLY A 155 28.31 18.79 6.56
C GLY A 155 27.58 18.39 7.86
N GLU A 156 27.95 17.27 8.48
CA GLU A 156 27.37 16.76 9.73
C GLU A 156 27.97 17.46 10.98
N HIS A 157 28.09 18.79 10.94
CA HIS A 157 28.84 19.58 11.94
C HIS A 157 28.33 19.43 13.38
N GLU A 158 27.04 19.14 13.57
CA GLU A 158 26.45 18.85 14.89
C GLU A 158 27.03 17.57 15.49
N ARG A 159 27.21 16.52 14.67
CA ARG A 159 27.81 15.24 15.08
C ARG A 159 29.33 15.32 15.15
N ALA A 160 29.96 16.13 14.30
CA ALA A 160 31.38 16.45 14.40
C ALA A 160 31.76 17.18 15.71
N ALA A 161 30.80 17.82 16.38
CA ALA A 161 31.00 18.43 17.69
C ALA A 161 30.79 17.44 18.86
N ASP A 162 30.11 16.31 18.64
CA ASP A 162 29.91 15.28 19.66
C ASP A 162 31.12 14.33 19.71
N ARG A 163 32.02 14.63 20.64
CA ARG A 163 33.20 13.82 20.90
C ARG A 163 32.88 12.40 21.36
N MET A 164 31.79 12.18 22.10
CA MET A 164 31.42 10.83 22.56
C MET A 164 30.93 9.98 21.40
N LEU A 165 30.10 10.55 20.52
CA LEU A 165 29.68 9.89 19.29
C LEU A 165 30.88 9.58 18.37
N ILE A 166 31.84 10.50 18.25
CA ILE A 166 33.08 10.26 17.47
C ILE A 166 33.91 9.11 18.07
N GLU A 167 34.11 9.08 19.38
CA GLU A 167 34.87 8.01 20.05
C GLU A 167 34.17 6.65 19.90
N GLN A 168 32.83 6.60 20.02
CA GLN A 168 32.03 5.42 19.69
C GLN A 168 32.10 5.02 18.21
N MET A 169 32.12 5.98 17.28
CA MET A 169 32.26 5.71 15.84
C MET A 169 33.63 5.12 15.49
N VAL A 170 34.69 5.49 16.20
CA VAL A 170 36.02 4.87 16.08
C VAL A 170 36.03 3.44 16.63
N GLU A 171 35.40 3.20 17.78
CA GLU A 171 35.27 1.86 18.37
C GLU A 171 34.46 0.91 17.47
N GLN A 172 33.28 1.37 17.02
CA GLN A 172 32.38 0.70 16.08
C GLN A 172 33.06 0.30 14.75
N ALA A 173 34.00 1.12 14.28
CA ALA A 173 34.72 0.95 13.02
C ALA A 173 36.09 0.28 13.17
N SER A 174 36.47 -0.19 14.36
CA SER A 174 37.80 -0.74 14.60
C SER A 174 38.08 -2.01 13.75
N SER A 175 39.32 -2.13 13.26
CA SER A 175 39.82 -3.25 12.45
C SER A 175 41.18 -3.72 12.95
N LEU A 176 41.61 -4.93 12.55
CA LEU A 176 42.89 -5.49 13.01
C LEU A 176 44.11 -4.69 12.48
N SER A 177 43.95 -3.90 11.42
CA SER A 177 45.02 -3.07 10.86
C SER A 177 45.20 -1.73 11.59
N GLY A 178 44.16 -1.26 12.29
CA GLY A 178 44.10 0.09 12.87
C GLY A 178 43.96 1.22 11.83
N ASN A 179 43.68 0.91 10.57
CA ASN A 179 43.44 1.86 9.49
C ASN A 179 41.98 1.80 9.04
N PHE A 180 41.48 2.89 8.45
CA PHE A 180 40.15 2.92 7.84
C PHE A 180 40.23 2.29 6.44
N ASP A 181 40.22 0.96 6.45
CA ASP A 181 40.24 0.07 5.30
C ASP A 181 38.87 -0.61 5.08
N GLU A 182 38.82 -1.61 4.19
CA GLU A 182 37.59 -2.37 3.90
C GLU A 182 37.04 -3.09 5.13
N GLU A 183 37.89 -3.63 6.01
CA GLU A 183 37.47 -4.28 7.26
C GLU A 183 36.84 -3.25 8.21
N ALA A 184 37.52 -2.11 8.41
CA ALA A 184 37.03 -1.03 9.26
C ALA A 184 35.68 -0.49 8.79
N PHE A 185 35.49 -0.33 7.48
CA PHE A 185 34.23 0.13 6.91
C PHE A 185 33.11 -0.93 7.00
N VAL A 186 33.41 -2.23 6.81
CA VAL A 186 32.45 -3.32 7.07
C VAL A 186 32.03 -3.33 8.53
N ASN A 187 32.96 -3.14 9.47
CA ASN A 187 32.65 -3.08 10.90
C ASN A 187 31.81 -1.84 11.23
N ALA A 188 32.22 -0.66 10.77
CA ALA A 188 31.50 0.62 10.90
C ALA A 188 30.01 0.52 10.52
N MET A 189 29.74 -0.18 9.42
CA MET A 189 28.40 -0.31 8.83
C MET A 189 27.56 -1.45 9.43
N THR A 190 28.18 -2.46 10.09
CA THR A 190 27.51 -3.73 10.45
C THR A 190 27.72 -4.26 11.87
N ASN A 191 28.62 -3.71 12.69
CA ASN A 191 28.91 -4.27 14.02
C ASN A 191 27.68 -4.21 14.96
N ASP A 192 26.84 -3.19 14.81
CA ASP A 192 25.55 -3.00 15.49
C ASP A 192 24.36 -3.65 14.76
N LEU A 193 24.62 -4.54 13.79
CA LEU A 193 23.61 -5.27 13.03
C LEU A 193 23.62 -6.78 13.33
N SER A 194 24.34 -7.21 14.39
CA SER A 194 24.44 -8.61 14.84
C SER A 194 23.08 -9.30 15.06
N ALA A 195 22.09 -8.56 15.57
CA ALA A 195 20.71 -9.02 15.76
C ALA A 195 19.93 -9.26 14.45
N TYR A 196 20.46 -8.84 13.30
CA TYR A 196 19.80 -8.98 12.01
C TYR A 196 20.12 -10.31 11.32
N SER A 197 19.11 -11.15 11.13
CA SER A 197 19.24 -12.41 10.40
C SER A 197 19.45 -12.16 8.89
N VAL A 198 20.72 -12.11 8.47
CA VAL A 198 21.12 -11.92 7.07
C VAL A 198 20.44 -12.96 6.17
N GLY A 199 19.76 -12.49 5.13
CA GLY A 199 19.00 -13.32 4.19
C GLY A 199 17.54 -13.59 4.59
N CYS A 200 17.05 -13.11 5.73
CA CYS A 200 15.62 -13.26 6.09
C CYS A 200 14.68 -12.60 5.07
N GLU A 201 15.16 -11.60 4.31
CA GLU A 201 14.45 -10.95 3.20
C GLU A 201 13.98 -11.94 2.13
N ASP A 202 14.78 -12.97 1.86
CA ASP A 202 14.54 -13.96 0.82
C ASP A 202 13.68 -15.13 1.31
N GLN A 203 13.50 -15.30 2.62
CA GLN A 203 12.74 -16.40 3.21
C GLN A 203 11.21 -16.18 3.10
N GLU A 204 10.45 -17.27 2.87
CA GLU A 204 8.98 -17.27 3.01
C GLU A 204 8.59 -17.25 4.51
N THR A 205 8.76 -16.08 5.14
CA THR A 205 8.55 -15.78 6.56
C THR A 205 7.86 -14.42 6.73
N SER A 206 7.17 -14.23 7.86
CA SER A 206 6.62 -12.92 8.23
C SER A 206 7.69 -12.01 8.86
N PRO A 207 7.60 -10.67 8.72
CA PRO A 207 8.47 -9.73 9.42
C PRO A 207 8.48 -9.90 10.94
N TYR A 208 7.40 -10.44 11.51
CA TYR A 208 7.33 -10.75 12.93
C TYR A 208 8.17 -12.00 13.25
N TYR A 209 8.07 -13.05 12.43
CA TYR A 209 8.91 -14.25 12.52
C TYR A 209 10.40 -13.93 12.35
N ASP A 210 10.76 -13.05 11.41
CA ASP A 210 12.16 -12.66 11.15
C ASP A 210 12.85 -12.02 12.37
N ILE A 211 12.06 -11.39 13.25
CA ILE A 211 12.53 -10.66 14.44
C ILE A 211 12.53 -11.56 15.67
N PHE A 212 11.43 -12.28 15.88
CA PHE A 212 11.14 -12.98 17.12
C PHE A 212 11.42 -14.49 17.05
N GLY A 213 11.57 -15.07 15.86
CA GLY A 213 11.76 -16.52 15.64
C GLY A 213 10.45 -17.33 15.65
N PHE A 214 9.30 -16.67 15.86
CA PHE A 214 7.97 -17.28 15.96
C PHE A 214 6.89 -16.39 15.33
N ASP A 215 5.82 -16.97 14.81
CA ASP A 215 4.73 -16.21 14.15
C ASP A 215 3.66 -15.72 15.15
N ASN A 216 3.57 -16.28 16.36
CA ASN A 216 2.60 -15.83 17.37
C ASN A 216 3.05 -16.06 18.83
N LEU A 217 2.53 -15.28 19.79
CA LEU A 217 2.92 -15.35 21.21
C LEU A 217 2.68 -16.72 21.90
N LYS A 218 1.79 -17.59 21.39
CA LYS A 218 1.63 -18.93 22.00
C LYS A 218 2.82 -19.83 21.69
N ASP A 219 3.40 -19.69 20.50
CA ASP A 219 4.61 -20.40 20.11
C ASP A 219 5.78 -19.94 21.00
N TYR A 220 5.87 -18.65 21.31
CA TYR A 220 6.83 -18.11 22.28
C TYR A 220 6.68 -18.71 23.68
N TYR A 221 5.47 -18.70 24.25
CA TYR A 221 5.26 -19.32 25.57
C TYR A 221 5.46 -20.84 25.55
N ALA A 222 5.28 -21.51 24.40
CA ALA A 222 5.61 -22.92 24.23
C ALA A 222 7.13 -23.16 24.15
N LEU A 223 7.88 -22.30 23.44
CA LEU A 223 9.35 -22.32 23.40
C LEU A 223 9.95 -22.03 24.77
N GLN A 224 9.54 -20.94 25.42
CA GLN A 224 9.98 -20.56 26.77
C GLN A 224 9.69 -21.68 27.80
N LYS A 225 8.54 -22.36 27.68
CA LYS A 225 8.22 -23.53 28.52
C LYS A 225 9.10 -24.74 28.19
N LEU A 226 9.42 -24.97 26.91
CA LEU A 226 10.34 -26.03 26.49
C LEU A 226 11.76 -25.77 27.03
N GLU A 227 12.25 -24.55 26.90
CA GLU A 227 13.55 -24.08 27.40
C GLU A 227 13.62 -24.19 28.92
N ALA A 228 12.60 -23.74 29.65
CA ALA A 228 12.51 -23.94 31.10
C ALA A 228 12.51 -25.43 31.49
N SER A 229 11.83 -26.30 30.72
CA SER A 229 11.83 -27.74 30.98
C SER A 229 13.18 -28.41 30.67
N LYS A 230 13.93 -27.91 29.68
CA LYS A 230 15.31 -28.35 29.40
C LYS A 230 16.26 -27.92 30.51
N ALA A 231 16.24 -26.64 30.92
CA ALA A 231 17.09 -26.14 31.99
C ALA A 231 16.83 -26.87 33.32
N MET A 232 15.58 -27.28 33.59
CA MET A 232 15.25 -28.17 34.71
C MET A 232 15.87 -29.56 34.56
N GLN A 233 15.78 -30.19 33.38
CA GLN A 233 16.39 -31.51 33.13
C GLN A 233 17.92 -31.49 33.14
N GLU A 234 18.54 -30.43 32.63
CA GLU A 234 20.00 -30.25 32.64
C GLU A 234 20.49 -30.09 34.09
N ASN A 235 19.85 -29.24 34.89
CA ASN A 235 20.14 -29.13 36.33
C ASN A 235 19.88 -30.44 37.10
N GLU A 236 18.78 -31.15 36.82
CA GLU A 236 18.46 -32.43 37.46
C GLU A 236 19.49 -33.52 37.10
N SER A 237 20.03 -33.51 35.88
CA SER A 237 21.13 -34.40 35.47
C SER A 237 22.47 -34.05 36.13
N GLN A 238 22.73 -32.79 36.45
CA GLN A 238 23.98 -32.34 37.09
C GLN A 238 24.08 -32.64 38.59
N VAL A 239 22.99 -33.09 39.23
CA VAL A 239 22.92 -33.33 40.68
C VAL A 239 23.13 -34.81 41.05
N VAL A 240 23.36 -35.70 40.06
CA VAL A 240 23.35 -37.17 40.25
C VAL A 240 24.74 -37.83 40.11
N ASP A 241 25.78 -37.10 39.66
CA ASP A 241 27.13 -37.67 39.44
C ASP A 241 28.09 -37.58 40.65
N ASP A 242 27.74 -36.88 41.74
CA ASP A 242 28.53 -36.84 42.99
C ASP A 242 28.09 -37.96 43.98
N ASP A 243 28.37 -39.21 43.63
CA ASP A 243 28.14 -40.38 44.51
C ASP A 243 29.47 -41.08 44.84
N ASP A 244 30.24 -40.44 45.73
CA ASP A 244 31.52 -40.93 46.28
C ASP A 244 31.27 -42.05 47.32
N VAL A 245 30.73 -43.18 46.85
CA VAL A 245 30.22 -44.28 47.69
C VAL A 245 31.35 -45.10 48.34
N GLU A 246 31.87 -44.61 49.47
CA GLU A 246 32.60 -45.47 50.41
C GLU A 246 31.66 -46.55 50.98
N ALA A 247 32.07 -47.82 50.84
CA ALA A 247 31.20 -48.96 51.13
C ALA A 247 30.99 -49.22 52.62
N VAL A 248 29.79 -48.92 53.15
CA VAL A 248 29.34 -49.33 54.48
C VAL A 248 28.22 -50.38 54.38
N ASN A 249 28.49 -51.60 54.86
CA ASN A 249 27.51 -52.70 54.90
C ASN A 249 26.34 -52.38 55.85
N GLY A 250 25.14 -52.20 55.31
CA GLY A 250 23.91 -51.88 56.06
C GLY A 250 22.69 -52.70 55.62
N SER A 251 22.65 -53.99 55.95
CA SER A 251 21.54 -54.89 55.60
C SER A 251 20.24 -54.53 56.34
N ILE A 252 19.24 -53.98 55.63
CA ILE A 252 17.83 -54.03 56.04
C ILE A 252 16.97 -54.51 54.87
N ILE A 253 16.15 -55.53 55.13
CA ILE A 253 15.13 -56.08 54.22
C ILE A 253 13.77 -55.51 54.63
N ILE A 254 12.93 -55.10 53.66
CA ILE A 254 11.46 -55.20 53.72
C ILE A 254 10.89 -55.07 52.29
N SER A 255 9.75 -55.71 52.05
CA SER A 255 9.23 -56.03 50.70
C SER A 255 8.11 -55.11 50.20
N ASP A 256 7.88 -55.16 48.88
CA ASP A 256 6.61 -55.06 48.16
C ASP A 256 5.44 -54.27 48.80
N VAL A 257 5.13 -53.09 48.24
CA VAL A 257 3.75 -52.59 48.16
C VAL A 257 3.47 -52.01 46.77
N ILE A 258 2.59 -52.67 46.03
CA ILE A 258 1.88 -52.09 44.88
C ILE A 258 0.59 -51.44 45.39
N VAL A 259 0.29 -50.19 45.04
CA VAL A 259 -1.10 -49.72 44.89
C VAL A 259 -1.17 -48.42 44.06
N SER A 260 -2.30 -48.25 43.37
CA SER A 260 -2.55 -47.19 42.38
C SER A 260 -3.02 -45.86 42.96
N SER A 261 -2.81 -44.79 42.19
CA SER A 261 -3.66 -43.59 42.03
C SER A 261 -4.79 -43.31 43.05
N ALA A 262 -4.64 -42.21 43.79
CA ALA A 262 -5.75 -41.36 44.22
C ALA A 262 -5.25 -39.89 44.30
N ALA A 263 -6.16 -38.93 44.24
CA ALA A 263 -5.83 -37.51 44.28
C ALA A 263 -6.22 -36.85 45.62
N ALA A 264 -5.71 -35.62 45.81
CA ALA A 264 -6.14 -34.56 46.75
C ALA A 264 -5.24 -34.29 47.99
N THR A 265 -4.83 -33.01 48.06
CA THR A 265 -4.64 -32.18 49.27
C THR A 265 -3.79 -32.73 50.43
N GLY A 266 -2.54 -32.26 50.52
CA GLY A 266 -1.73 -32.29 51.73
C GLY A 266 -0.69 -31.17 51.70
N SER A 267 -0.78 -30.21 52.65
CA SER A 267 0.17 -29.10 52.75
C SER A 267 1.38 -29.52 53.59
N ALA A 268 2.58 -29.45 53.02
CA ALA A 268 3.84 -29.58 53.75
C ALA A 268 4.85 -28.58 53.17
N THR A 269 5.16 -27.53 53.93
CA THR A 269 6.23 -26.57 53.63
C THR A 269 7.58 -27.17 54.02
N VAL A 270 8.55 -27.14 53.11
CA VAL A 270 9.95 -27.50 53.38
C VAL A 270 10.83 -26.33 52.95
N GLU A 271 11.46 -25.66 53.92
CA GLU A 271 12.36 -24.53 53.71
C GLU A 271 13.78 -25.02 53.39
N VAL A 272 14.21 -24.96 52.13
CA VAL A 272 15.62 -25.14 51.73
C VAL A 272 15.95 -24.18 50.57
N THR A 273 17.16 -23.59 50.62
CA THR A 273 17.86 -22.83 49.54
C THR A 273 17.19 -21.58 48.94
N GLU A 274 16.90 -20.57 49.78
CA GLU A 274 16.52 -19.20 49.37
C GLU A 274 17.72 -18.29 48.98
N GLN A 275 18.73 -18.80 48.26
CA GLN A 275 19.95 -18.02 47.92
C GLN A 275 20.47 -18.06 46.47
N MET A 276 19.89 -18.88 45.58
CA MET A 276 20.19 -18.83 44.14
C MET A 276 19.00 -18.43 43.26
N THR A 277 17.77 -18.56 43.76
CA THR A 277 16.55 -18.18 43.03
C THR A 277 16.36 -16.67 42.89
N GLY A 278 16.85 -15.86 43.83
CA GLY A 278 16.67 -14.41 43.84
C GLY A 278 17.19 -13.72 42.57
N ALA A 279 18.45 -13.97 42.20
CA ALA A 279 19.07 -13.32 41.03
C ALA A 279 18.39 -13.68 39.69
N VAL A 280 17.87 -14.90 39.57
CA VAL A 280 17.14 -15.34 38.36
C VAL A 280 15.72 -14.77 38.34
N ALA A 281 15.06 -14.68 39.51
CA ALA A 281 13.75 -14.07 39.64
C ALA A 281 13.78 -12.56 39.35
N GLU A 282 14.79 -11.82 39.85
CA GLU A 282 14.88 -10.37 39.71
C GLU A 282 15.12 -9.93 38.24
N VAL A 283 15.97 -10.66 37.51
CA VAL A 283 16.14 -10.48 36.05
C VAL A 283 14.85 -10.86 35.29
N GLY A 284 14.15 -11.91 35.74
CA GLY A 284 12.86 -12.33 35.19
C GLY A 284 11.74 -11.30 35.41
N GLU A 285 11.66 -10.68 36.58
CA GLU A 285 10.68 -9.63 36.90
C GLU A 285 10.99 -8.31 36.20
N ALA A 286 12.25 -7.96 35.98
CA ALA A 286 12.61 -6.81 35.15
C ALA A 286 12.13 -6.97 33.68
N PHE A 287 12.43 -8.12 33.05
CA PHE A 287 12.02 -8.39 31.66
C PHE A 287 10.51 -8.62 31.50
N THR A 288 9.86 -9.27 32.45
CA THR A 288 8.39 -9.44 32.41
C THR A 288 7.67 -8.15 32.78
N GLY A 289 8.20 -7.33 33.69
CA GLY A 289 7.61 -6.06 34.11
C GLY A 289 7.36 -5.10 32.93
N ALA A 290 8.39 -4.83 32.12
CA ALA A 290 8.27 -3.98 30.93
C ALA A 290 7.24 -4.51 29.92
N ASN A 291 7.29 -5.82 29.62
CA ASN A 291 6.37 -6.47 28.69
C ASN A 291 4.92 -6.54 29.20
N VAL A 292 4.72 -6.73 30.51
CA VAL A 292 3.39 -6.75 31.15
C VAL A 292 2.79 -5.35 31.25
N PHE A 293 3.60 -4.29 31.40
CA PHE A 293 3.11 -2.91 31.39
C PHE A 293 2.54 -2.52 30.01
N LEU A 294 3.26 -2.87 28.93
CA LEU A 294 2.76 -2.75 27.56
C LEU A 294 1.49 -3.59 27.31
N ALA A 295 1.36 -4.75 27.96
CA ALA A 295 0.21 -5.63 27.79
C ALA A 295 -1.06 -5.21 28.56
N LYS A 296 -0.93 -4.49 29.68
CA LYS A 296 -2.08 -4.07 30.55
C LYS A 296 -2.66 -2.69 30.22
N GLY A 297 -1.91 -1.82 29.52
CA GLY A 297 -2.08 -0.37 29.61
C GLY A 297 -2.84 0.38 28.50
N LYS A 298 -3.48 -0.28 27.52
CA LYS A 298 -4.32 0.39 26.50
C LYS A 298 -5.32 -0.59 25.87
N HIS A 299 -6.43 -0.07 25.32
CA HIS A 299 -7.22 -0.85 24.36
C HIS A 299 -6.29 -1.30 23.24
N ARG A 300 -6.10 -2.62 23.09
CA ARG A 300 -5.54 -3.15 21.84
C ARG A 300 -6.45 -2.66 20.72
N PRO A 301 -5.94 -1.98 19.68
CA PRO A 301 -6.77 -1.64 18.53
C PRO A 301 -7.20 -2.96 17.91
N MET A 302 -8.45 -3.34 18.12
CA MET A 302 -9.04 -4.47 17.43
C MET A 302 -9.01 -4.11 15.95
N MET A 303 -8.19 -4.82 15.18
CA MET A 303 -8.22 -4.78 13.72
C MET A 303 -9.68 -4.97 13.33
N ALA A 304 -10.20 -4.06 12.50
CA ALA A 304 -11.63 -4.05 12.22
C ALA A 304 -11.99 -5.43 11.65
N ALA A 305 -13.14 -5.98 12.08
CA ALA A 305 -13.51 -7.35 11.72
C ALA A 305 -13.52 -7.57 10.19
N ILE A 306 -13.71 -6.50 9.41
CA ILE A 306 -13.59 -6.48 7.96
C ILE A 306 -12.15 -6.76 7.45
N ASP A 307 -11.12 -6.13 8.01
CA ASP A 307 -9.72 -6.36 7.60
C ASP A 307 -9.26 -7.76 8.02
N MET A 308 -9.73 -8.22 9.19
CA MET A 308 -9.46 -9.55 9.74
C MET A 308 -10.15 -10.69 8.97
N THR A 309 -11.28 -10.42 8.31
CA THR A 309 -12.04 -11.42 7.52
C THR A 309 -11.73 -11.37 6.02
N ILE A 310 -11.45 -10.19 5.46
CA ILE A 310 -11.23 -10.03 4.02
C ILE A 310 -9.75 -10.10 3.67
N ASP A 311 -8.88 -9.36 4.36
CA ASP A 311 -7.50 -9.16 3.91
C ASP A 311 -6.50 -10.08 4.61
N MET A 312 -6.73 -10.46 5.87
CA MET A 312 -5.95 -11.49 6.58
C MET A 312 -6.46 -12.92 6.34
N HIS A 313 -6.22 -13.42 5.13
CA HIS A 313 -6.59 -14.76 4.69
C HIS A 313 -5.36 -15.65 4.46
N SER A 314 -5.52 -16.97 4.64
CA SER A 314 -4.46 -17.96 4.44
C SER A 314 -4.41 -18.42 2.99
N THR A 315 -5.57 -18.63 2.37
CA THR A 315 -5.72 -19.02 0.97
C THR A 315 -6.74 -18.14 0.27
N VAL A 316 -6.33 -17.51 -0.84
CA VAL A 316 -7.18 -16.65 -1.68
C VAL A 316 -8.39 -17.44 -2.20
N THR A 317 -8.17 -18.69 -2.60
CA THR A 317 -9.19 -19.62 -3.10
C THR A 317 -10.30 -19.88 -2.08
N THR A 318 -9.95 -20.07 -0.81
CA THR A 318 -10.95 -20.26 0.27
C THR A 318 -11.64 -18.96 0.61
N ALA A 319 -10.96 -17.81 0.60
CA ALA A 319 -11.58 -16.49 0.80
C ALA A 319 -12.63 -16.19 -0.29
N VAL A 320 -12.26 -16.39 -1.56
CA VAL A 320 -13.17 -16.31 -2.70
C VAL A 320 -14.33 -17.30 -2.54
N GLY A 321 -14.04 -18.56 -2.18
CA GLY A 321 -15.06 -19.58 -1.90
C GLY A 321 -16.09 -19.13 -0.88
N ILE A 322 -15.66 -18.54 0.25
CA ILE A 322 -16.53 -18.04 1.32
C ILE A 322 -17.50 -16.97 0.80
N TRP A 323 -17.04 -16.04 -0.04
CA TRP A 323 -17.92 -15.03 -0.65
C TRP A 323 -18.92 -15.62 -1.65
N VAL A 324 -18.50 -16.62 -2.43
CA VAL A 324 -19.42 -17.36 -3.34
C VAL A 324 -20.45 -18.17 -2.55
N PHE A 325 -20.04 -18.82 -1.45
CA PHE A 325 -20.92 -19.53 -0.54
C PHE A 325 -21.91 -18.59 0.13
N TYR A 326 -21.46 -17.44 0.64
CA TYR A 326 -22.33 -16.41 1.18
C TYR A 326 -23.36 -15.91 0.16
N PHE A 327 -22.99 -15.72 -1.11
CA PHE A 327 -23.92 -15.33 -2.17
C PHE A 327 -25.02 -16.39 -2.41
N PHE A 328 -24.66 -17.66 -2.60
CA PHE A 328 -25.67 -18.72 -2.78
C PHE A 328 -26.48 -19.01 -1.52
N SER A 329 -25.87 -18.87 -0.33
CA SER A 329 -26.54 -18.96 0.96
C SER A 329 -27.57 -17.83 1.10
N SER A 330 -27.19 -16.59 0.76
CA SER A 330 -28.08 -15.42 0.75
C SER A 330 -29.31 -15.65 -0.14
N ILE A 331 -29.12 -16.10 -1.38
CA ILE A 331 -30.23 -16.40 -2.30
C ILE A 331 -31.14 -17.49 -1.70
N THR A 332 -30.56 -18.54 -1.10
CA THR A 332 -31.30 -19.68 -0.56
C THR A 332 -32.12 -19.26 0.67
N TYR A 333 -31.52 -18.60 1.65
CA TYR A 333 -32.21 -18.12 2.86
C TYR A 333 -33.20 -16.98 2.56
N ALA A 334 -32.86 -16.03 1.69
CA ALA A 334 -33.78 -14.96 1.28
C ALA A 334 -35.01 -15.53 0.55
N THR A 335 -34.83 -16.56 -0.28
CA THR A 335 -35.97 -17.31 -0.86
C THR A 335 -36.82 -17.93 0.24
N ILE A 336 -36.24 -18.75 1.14
CA ILE A 336 -37.01 -19.42 2.20
C ILE A 336 -37.78 -18.41 3.07
N LEU A 337 -37.16 -17.28 3.42
CA LEU A 337 -37.76 -16.26 4.29
C LEU A 337 -38.82 -15.40 3.59
N THR A 338 -38.76 -15.21 2.27
CA THR A 338 -39.82 -14.51 1.51
C THR A 338 -41.00 -15.40 1.14
N GLN A 339 -40.77 -16.71 1.04
CA GLN A 339 -41.81 -17.71 0.81
C GLN A 339 -42.56 -18.07 2.09
N ALA A 340 -41.99 -17.80 3.27
CA ALA A 340 -42.70 -17.87 4.55
C ALA A 340 -43.56 -16.62 4.75
N ASP A 341 -44.88 -16.80 4.92
CA ASP A 341 -45.85 -15.69 5.04
C ASP A 341 -45.65 -14.78 6.26
N ILE A 342 -44.75 -15.15 7.17
CA ILE A 342 -44.31 -14.42 8.38
C ILE A 342 -44.06 -12.91 8.15
N PHE A 343 -43.66 -12.53 6.94
CA PHE A 343 -43.27 -11.16 6.60
C PHE A 343 -44.17 -10.45 5.58
N LYS A 344 -45.28 -11.07 5.13
CA LYS A 344 -46.28 -10.37 4.31
C LYS A 344 -47.12 -9.45 5.21
N LEU A 345 -47.12 -8.14 4.94
CA LEU A 345 -48.12 -7.25 5.54
C LEU A 345 -49.49 -7.55 4.90
N GLU A 346 -50.45 -8.00 5.71
CA GLU A 346 -51.87 -8.02 5.33
C GLU A 346 -52.33 -6.58 5.07
N CYS A 347 -52.63 -6.27 3.81
CA CYS A 347 -52.67 -4.90 3.32
C CYS A 347 -53.45 -4.85 2.00
N GLU A 348 -54.43 -3.95 1.88
CA GLU A 348 -55.35 -3.92 0.72
C GLU A 348 -54.60 -3.59 -0.58
N ALA A 349 -54.58 -4.59 -1.48
CA ALA A 349 -53.53 -4.75 -2.49
C ALA A 349 -53.46 -3.68 -3.59
N GLU A 350 -54.51 -2.87 -3.77
CA GLU A 350 -54.62 -1.90 -4.86
C GLU A 350 -54.06 -0.51 -4.51
N SER A 351 -53.83 -0.19 -3.22
CA SER A 351 -53.34 1.13 -2.86
C SER A 351 -51.82 1.27 -3.09
N PHE A 352 -51.40 2.29 -3.85
CA PHE A 352 -49.98 2.58 -4.09
C PHE A 352 -49.19 2.75 -2.78
N GLY A 353 -49.81 3.34 -1.75
CA GLY A 353 -49.21 3.45 -0.41
C GLY A 353 -48.91 2.10 0.23
N CYS A 354 -49.84 1.13 0.15
CA CYS A 354 -49.63 -0.24 0.61
C CYS A 354 -48.47 -0.91 -0.15
N GLN A 355 -48.47 -0.85 -1.48
CA GLN A 355 -47.43 -1.44 -2.32
C GLN A 355 -46.04 -0.83 -2.04
N LEU A 356 -45.96 0.49 -1.86
CA LEU A 356 -44.73 1.19 -1.50
C LEU A 356 -44.23 0.78 -0.11
N VAL A 357 -45.11 0.75 0.91
CA VAL A 357 -44.75 0.33 2.28
C VAL A 357 -44.28 -1.12 2.30
N ASN A 358 -44.99 -2.04 1.64
CA ASN A 358 -44.60 -3.45 1.56
C ASN A 358 -43.26 -3.64 0.83
N THR A 359 -43.02 -2.86 -0.23
CA THR A 359 -41.75 -2.86 -0.97
C THR A 359 -40.61 -2.37 -0.08
N VAL A 360 -40.77 -1.21 0.59
CA VAL A 360 -39.75 -0.65 1.50
C VAL A 360 -39.46 -1.58 2.68
N PHE A 361 -40.51 -2.15 3.30
CA PHE A 361 -40.36 -3.13 4.37
C PHE A 361 -39.60 -4.37 3.92
N THR A 362 -39.94 -4.91 2.74
CA THR A 362 -39.26 -6.07 2.14
C THR A 362 -37.78 -5.78 1.84
N TRP A 363 -37.44 -4.59 1.32
CA TRP A 363 -36.04 -4.18 1.12
C TRP A 363 -35.26 -3.98 2.42
N LEU A 364 -35.88 -3.39 3.46
CA LEU A 364 -35.28 -3.27 4.79
C LEU A 364 -35.05 -4.64 5.44
N LEU A 365 -36.01 -5.55 5.30
CA LEU A 365 -35.91 -6.93 5.77
C LEU A 365 -34.80 -7.69 5.02
N PHE A 366 -34.71 -7.59 3.69
CA PHE A 366 -33.60 -8.15 2.93
C PHE A 366 -32.25 -7.60 3.38
N ALA A 367 -32.13 -6.28 3.57
CA ALA A 367 -30.89 -5.67 4.06
C ALA A 367 -30.50 -6.20 5.44
N LEU A 368 -31.46 -6.33 6.36
CA LEU A 368 -31.24 -6.90 7.70
C LEU A 368 -30.83 -8.38 7.63
N ILE A 369 -31.51 -9.19 6.81
CA ILE A 369 -31.17 -10.61 6.58
C ILE A 369 -29.75 -10.73 6.02
N LEU A 370 -29.38 -9.92 5.02
CA LEU A 370 -28.05 -9.93 4.42
C LEU A 370 -26.96 -9.50 5.42
N ILE A 371 -27.22 -8.51 6.27
CA ILE A 371 -26.28 -8.11 7.33
C ILE A 371 -26.09 -9.23 8.36
N ILE A 372 -27.20 -9.82 8.86
CA ILE A 372 -27.15 -10.90 9.85
C ILE A 372 -26.47 -12.14 9.25
N LEU A 373 -26.90 -12.60 8.07
CA LEU A 373 -26.32 -13.76 7.41
C LEU A 373 -24.87 -13.51 6.98
N GLY A 374 -24.53 -12.29 6.53
CA GLY A 374 -23.15 -11.90 6.22
C GLY A 374 -22.24 -12.02 7.42
N TYR A 375 -22.64 -11.47 8.58
CA TYR A 375 -21.90 -11.65 9.82
C TYR A 375 -21.83 -13.12 10.25
N VAL A 376 -22.97 -13.82 10.27
CA VAL A 376 -23.09 -15.20 10.78
C VAL A 376 -22.41 -16.25 9.90
N VAL A 377 -22.26 -16.01 8.59
CA VAL A 377 -21.59 -16.90 7.63
C VAL A 377 -20.15 -16.46 7.35
N VAL A 378 -19.91 -15.21 6.95
CA VAL A 378 -18.58 -14.78 6.47
C VAL A 378 -17.58 -14.70 7.62
N PHE A 379 -17.96 -14.19 8.80
CA PHE A 379 -17.03 -14.05 9.91
C PHE A 379 -16.51 -15.42 10.39
N PRO A 380 -17.33 -16.40 10.81
CA PRO A 380 -16.83 -17.71 11.27
C PRO A 380 -15.98 -18.45 10.24
N LEU A 381 -16.37 -18.45 8.97
CA LEU A 381 -15.60 -19.14 7.92
C LEU A 381 -14.24 -18.47 7.68
N SER A 382 -14.20 -17.14 7.76
CA SER A 382 -12.96 -16.37 7.59
C SER A 382 -12.03 -16.48 8.81
N LEU A 383 -12.56 -16.72 10.03
CA LEU A 383 -11.71 -17.05 11.18
C LEU A 383 -10.86 -18.30 10.90
N GLY A 384 -11.48 -19.36 10.38
CA GLY A 384 -10.80 -20.62 10.05
C GLY A 384 -9.80 -20.48 8.91
N ASN A 385 -10.07 -19.58 7.96
CA ASN A 385 -9.12 -19.21 6.91
C ASN A 385 -8.06 -18.19 7.37
N SER A 386 -8.00 -17.75 8.63
CA SER A 386 -7.09 -16.68 9.05
C SER A 386 -5.70 -17.21 9.43
N PRO A 387 -4.59 -16.65 8.91
CA PRO A 387 -3.23 -17.13 9.18
C PRO A 387 -2.79 -16.90 10.63
N ARG A 388 -3.47 -16.04 11.40
CA ARG A 388 -3.14 -15.71 12.79
C ARG A 388 -3.89 -16.54 13.85
N MET A 389 -4.83 -17.40 13.44
CA MET A 389 -5.69 -18.18 14.35
C MET A 389 -5.60 -19.70 14.11
N TRP A 390 -4.40 -20.20 13.85
CA TRP A 390 -4.07 -21.61 13.60
C TRP A 390 -4.32 -22.57 14.79
N SER A 391 -5.10 -22.17 15.79
CA SER A 391 -5.65 -23.09 16.78
C SER A 391 -6.65 -24.06 16.14
N PRO A 392 -6.46 -25.39 16.22
CA PRO A 392 -7.36 -26.39 15.62
C PRO A 392 -8.83 -26.21 16.01
N ALA A 393 -9.11 -25.72 17.21
CA ALA A 393 -10.48 -25.45 17.68
C ALA A 393 -11.21 -24.37 16.84
N VAL A 394 -10.52 -23.33 16.37
CA VAL A 394 -11.12 -22.27 15.53
C VAL A 394 -11.38 -22.81 14.13
N ILE A 395 -10.42 -23.52 13.52
CA ILE A 395 -10.59 -24.13 12.19
C ILE A 395 -11.71 -25.18 12.24
N GLY A 396 -11.77 -25.99 13.31
CA GLY A 396 -12.84 -26.96 13.55
C GLY A 396 -14.22 -26.33 13.74
N PHE A 397 -14.30 -25.21 14.48
CA PHE A 397 -15.54 -24.42 14.60
C PHE A 397 -15.98 -23.85 13.23
N SER A 398 -15.05 -23.33 12.43
CA SER A 398 -15.33 -22.85 11.08
C SER A 398 -15.81 -23.97 10.15
N ALA A 399 -15.19 -25.15 10.21
CA ALA A 399 -15.64 -26.33 9.47
C ALA A 399 -17.04 -26.79 9.91
N PHE A 400 -17.33 -26.79 11.21
CA PHE A 400 -18.66 -27.07 11.75
C PHE A 400 -19.70 -26.06 11.25
N MET A 401 -19.43 -24.76 11.34
CA MET A 401 -20.33 -23.71 10.82
C MET A 401 -20.52 -23.82 9.31
N CYS A 402 -19.48 -24.19 8.55
CA CYS A 402 -19.59 -24.50 7.12
C CYS A 402 -20.58 -25.64 6.86
N ALA A 403 -20.46 -26.75 7.59
CA ALA A 403 -21.37 -27.88 7.48
C ALA A 403 -22.82 -27.48 7.86
N VAL A 404 -23.00 -26.72 8.94
CA VAL A 404 -24.32 -26.22 9.37
C VAL A 404 -25.00 -25.42 8.27
N PHE A 405 -24.37 -24.37 7.72
CA PHE A 405 -24.99 -23.57 6.65
C PHE A 405 -25.11 -24.30 5.31
N THR A 406 -24.33 -25.37 5.09
CA THR A 406 -24.43 -26.19 3.88
C THR A 406 -25.64 -27.14 3.94
N TRP A 407 -25.95 -27.70 5.10
CA TRP A 407 -26.95 -28.77 5.25
C TRP A 407 -28.28 -28.33 5.89
N VAL A 408 -28.29 -27.32 6.76
CA VAL A 408 -29.54 -26.83 7.38
C VAL A 408 -30.58 -26.34 6.36
N PRO A 409 -30.23 -25.56 5.30
CA PRO A 409 -31.22 -25.16 4.29
C PRO A 409 -31.89 -26.34 3.61
N TYR A 410 -31.14 -27.42 3.34
CA TYR A 410 -31.67 -28.65 2.74
C TYR A 410 -32.60 -29.38 3.72
N TRP A 411 -32.15 -29.58 4.96
CA TRP A 411 -32.95 -30.27 5.98
C TRP A 411 -34.27 -29.55 6.29
N LEU A 412 -34.26 -28.21 6.36
CA LEU A 412 -35.48 -27.41 6.55
C LEU A 412 -36.50 -27.58 5.40
N ILE A 413 -36.04 -27.75 4.16
CA ILE A 413 -36.92 -27.97 3.00
C ILE A 413 -37.48 -29.39 3.00
N GLU A 414 -36.66 -30.41 3.22
CA GLU A 414 -37.16 -31.79 3.27
C GLU A 414 -38.12 -31.98 4.46
N TRP A 415 -37.84 -31.37 5.61
CA TRP A 415 -38.77 -31.34 6.76
C TRP A 415 -40.08 -30.58 6.44
N ALA A 416 -40.01 -29.47 5.69
CA ALA A 416 -41.20 -28.75 5.26
C ALA A 416 -42.08 -29.57 4.32
N LYS A 417 -41.48 -30.30 3.36
CA LYS A 417 -42.20 -31.26 2.49
C LYS A 417 -42.81 -32.41 3.28
N GLU A 418 -42.05 -33.03 4.18
CA GLU A 418 -42.52 -34.15 5.02
C GLU A 418 -43.71 -33.70 5.88
N LYS A 419 -43.65 -32.47 6.41
CA LYS A 419 -44.69 -31.91 7.27
C LYS A 419 -45.90 -31.36 6.52
N SER A 420 -45.78 -30.92 5.25
CA SER A 420 -46.94 -30.41 4.51
C SER A 420 -48.00 -31.49 4.33
N GLY A 421 -47.59 -32.73 4.05
CA GLY A 421 -48.45 -33.92 4.00
C GLY A 421 -49.53 -33.89 2.90
N THR A 422 -49.57 -32.82 2.10
CA THR A 422 -50.47 -32.59 0.99
C THR A 422 -49.98 -33.30 -0.26
N ASP A 423 -50.91 -33.95 -0.98
CA ASP A 423 -50.66 -34.43 -2.34
C ASP A 423 -50.17 -33.28 -3.23
N GLU A 424 -49.32 -33.61 -4.22
CA GLU A 424 -48.61 -32.65 -5.09
C GLU A 424 -49.55 -31.73 -5.89
N THR A 425 -50.85 -32.05 -5.96
CA THR A 425 -51.91 -31.19 -6.52
C THR A 425 -52.15 -29.93 -5.71
N ASP A 426 -52.12 -30.02 -4.38
CA ASP A 426 -52.65 -29.00 -3.47
C ASP A 426 -51.59 -28.01 -3.00
N TRP A 427 -50.33 -28.19 -3.44
CA TRP A 427 -49.23 -27.27 -3.18
C TRP A 427 -49.55 -25.85 -3.67
N THR A 428 -49.35 -24.88 -2.79
CA THR A 428 -49.36 -23.45 -3.10
C THR A 428 -48.33 -23.08 -4.16
N GLU A 429 -48.47 -21.91 -4.81
CA GLU A 429 -47.45 -21.42 -5.74
C GLU A 429 -46.07 -21.28 -5.08
N ASN A 430 -46.04 -20.94 -3.79
CA ASN A 430 -44.83 -20.89 -2.98
C ASN A 430 -44.13 -22.26 -2.88
N GLU A 431 -44.88 -23.31 -2.52
CA GLU A 431 -44.36 -24.68 -2.42
C GLU A 431 -43.92 -25.22 -3.79
N ARG A 432 -44.68 -24.92 -4.85
CA ARG A 432 -44.30 -25.24 -6.24
C ARG A 432 -43.01 -24.53 -6.67
N PHE A 433 -42.77 -23.29 -6.20
CA PHE A 433 -41.53 -22.57 -6.47
C PHE A 433 -40.33 -23.17 -5.71
N VAL A 434 -40.50 -23.50 -4.42
CA VAL A 434 -39.48 -24.17 -3.59
C VAL A 434 -39.15 -25.56 -4.16
N ASN A 435 -40.14 -26.32 -4.62
CA ASN A 435 -39.93 -27.64 -5.23
C ASN A 435 -39.51 -27.55 -6.71
N SER A 436 -39.30 -26.34 -7.26
CA SER A 436 -38.87 -26.17 -8.65
C SER A 436 -37.42 -26.65 -8.88
N LYS A 437 -37.17 -27.17 -10.10
CA LYS A 437 -35.82 -27.53 -10.56
C LYS A 437 -34.82 -26.36 -10.48
N LYS A 438 -35.29 -25.11 -10.58
CA LYS A 438 -34.46 -23.90 -10.45
C LYS A 438 -33.92 -23.74 -9.03
N PHE A 439 -34.79 -23.82 -8.02
CA PHE A 439 -34.36 -23.72 -6.61
C PHE A 439 -33.51 -24.92 -6.17
N SER A 440 -33.87 -26.13 -6.62
CA SER A 440 -33.06 -27.33 -6.45
C SER A 440 -31.64 -27.17 -7.01
N SER A 441 -31.48 -26.56 -8.19
CA SER A 441 -30.16 -26.27 -8.76
C SER A 441 -29.33 -25.33 -7.88
N THR A 442 -29.92 -24.26 -7.35
CA THR A 442 -29.24 -23.32 -6.42
C THR A 442 -28.77 -24.04 -5.15
N GLN A 443 -29.63 -24.91 -4.60
CA GLN A 443 -29.34 -25.78 -3.46
C GLN A 443 -28.18 -26.77 -3.71
N TRP A 444 -28.05 -27.31 -4.93
CA TRP A 444 -26.92 -28.15 -5.33
C TRP A 444 -25.63 -27.33 -5.47
N THR A 445 -25.68 -26.13 -6.05
CA THR A 445 -24.51 -25.23 -6.11
C THR A 445 -24.02 -24.84 -4.73
N LEU A 446 -24.93 -24.48 -3.81
CA LEU A 446 -24.59 -24.20 -2.41
C LEU A 446 -23.90 -25.40 -1.73
N ARG A 447 -24.41 -26.62 -1.96
CA ARG A 447 -23.81 -27.85 -1.43
C ARG A 447 -22.42 -28.17 -2.00
N ILE A 448 -22.20 -27.94 -3.29
CA ILE A 448 -20.89 -28.17 -3.94
C ILE A 448 -19.85 -27.17 -3.41
N VAL A 449 -20.20 -25.88 -3.33
CA VAL A 449 -19.28 -24.85 -2.81
C VAL A 449 -19.03 -25.03 -1.31
N GLY A 450 -20.08 -25.35 -0.54
CA GLY A 450 -19.96 -25.65 0.89
C GLY A 450 -19.08 -26.87 1.17
N LEU A 451 -19.21 -27.93 0.38
CA LEU A 451 -18.33 -29.11 0.47
C LEU A 451 -16.88 -28.78 0.10
N PHE A 452 -16.64 -27.96 -0.91
CA PHE A 452 -15.30 -27.50 -1.28
C PHE A 452 -14.62 -26.71 -0.14
N ILE A 453 -15.33 -25.76 0.48
CA ILE A 453 -14.82 -25.00 1.63
C ILE A 453 -14.62 -25.92 2.83
N LEU A 454 -15.57 -26.83 3.11
CA LEU A 454 -15.45 -27.80 4.20
C LEU A 454 -14.21 -28.69 4.02
N LEU A 455 -13.94 -29.19 2.81
CA LEU A 455 -12.74 -29.96 2.51
C LEU A 455 -11.46 -29.11 2.65
N SER A 456 -11.48 -27.83 2.25
CA SER A 456 -10.36 -26.90 2.46
C SER A 456 -10.07 -26.67 3.95
N LEU A 457 -11.11 -26.41 4.76
CA LEU A 457 -11.01 -26.20 6.21
C LEU A 457 -10.61 -27.48 6.95
N LEU A 458 -11.14 -28.65 6.57
CA LEU A 458 -10.74 -29.95 7.13
C LEU A 458 -9.28 -30.28 6.78
N LEU A 459 -8.82 -29.92 5.57
CA LEU A 459 -7.42 -30.10 5.19
C LEU A 459 -6.52 -29.14 5.98
N GLN A 460 -6.87 -27.86 6.12
CA GLN A 460 -6.18 -26.92 7.00
C GLN A 460 -6.14 -27.41 8.46
N LEU A 461 -7.23 -27.99 8.95
CA LEU A 461 -7.30 -28.61 10.29
C LEU A 461 -6.32 -29.79 10.41
N VAL A 462 -6.31 -30.72 9.46
CA VAL A 462 -5.36 -31.85 9.43
C VAL A 462 -3.91 -31.36 9.36
N LEU A 463 -3.60 -30.35 8.54
CA LEU A 463 -2.26 -29.76 8.45
C LEU A 463 -1.86 -29.08 9.78
N SER A 464 -2.79 -28.43 10.48
CA SER A 464 -2.54 -27.84 11.82
C SER A 464 -2.29 -28.90 12.91
N LEU A 465 -2.94 -30.06 12.81
CA LEU A 465 -2.81 -31.17 13.76
C LEU A 465 -1.55 -32.04 13.52
N LEU A 466 -1.11 -32.17 12.27
CA LEU A 466 0.09 -32.96 11.90
C LEU A 466 1.42 -32.24 12.18
N GLY A 467 1.38 -30.95 12.54
CA GLY A 467 2.56 -30.15 12.85
C GLY A 467 3.25 -29.57 11.61
N SER A 468 3.36 -28.23 11.55
CA SER A 468 3.83 -27.48 10.38
C SER A 468 5.16 -27.97 9.80
N GLN A 469 6.13 -28.35 10.65
CA GLN A 469 7.47 -28.76 10.20
C GLN A 469 7.47 -29.90 9.18
N ARG A 470 6.68 -30.96 9.39
CA ARG A 470 6.72 -32.14 8.51
C ARG A 470 6.11 -31.88 7.13
N ILE A 471 5.22 -30.89 7.05
CA ILE A 471 4.56 -30.44 5.81
C ILE A 471 5.44 -29.42 5.06
N ARG A 472 6.18 -28.56 5.77
CA ARG A 472 7.07 -27.54 5.17
C ARG A 472 8.12 -28.15 4.24
N ASN A 473 8.53 -29.40 4.49
CA ASN A 473 9.48 -30.17 3.68
C ASN A 473 8.88 -30.72 2.37
N SER A 474 7.57 -30.63 2.14
CA SER A 474 6.95 -31.03 0.87
C SER A 474 6.69 -29.81 -0.01
N GLU A 475 7.49 -29.63 -1.05
CA GLU A 475 7.33 -28.53 -2.01
C GLU A 475 5.94 -28.44 -2.63
N PHE A 476 5.31 -29.58 -2.94
CA PHE A 476 3.98 -29.57 -3.54
C PHE A 476 2.94 -29.05 -2.54
N LEU A 477 2.99 -29.51 -1.28
CA LEU A 477 2.09 -29.03 -0.24
C LEU A 477 2.39 -27.58 0.12
N SER A 478 3.65 -27.17 0.26
CA SER A 478 3.98 -25.76 0.53
C SER A 478 3.53 -24.86 -0.63
N LYS A 479 3.75 -25.23 -1.89
CA LYS A 479 3.28 -24.49 -3.07
C LYS A 479 1.75 -24.25 -3.05
N TRP A 480 0.94 -25.16 -2.49
CA TRP A 480 -0.51 -24.96 -2.30
C TRP A 480 -0.96 -24.38 -0.95
N PHE A 481 -0.19 -24.56 0.14
CA PHE A 481 -0.61 -24.24 1.52
C PHE A 481 0.23 -23.19 2.27
N THR A 482 1.40 -22.74 1.78
CA THR A 482 2.03 -21.54 2.35
C THR A 482 1.06 -20.37 2.19
N THR A 483 0.81 -19.65 3.28
CA THR A 483 -0.24 -18.65 3.28
C THR A 483 0.05 -17.53 2.27
N SER A 484 -0.98 -17.08 1.56
CA SER A 484 -0.89 -15.96 0.61
C SER A 484 -0.42 -14.68 1.31
N ALA A 485 -0.73 -14.49 2.59
CA ALA A 485 -0.20 -13.42 3.42
C ALA A 485 1.33 -13.53 3.67
N ILE A 486 1.85 -14.71 4.04
CA ILE A 486 3.30 -14.91 4.21
C ILE A 486 4.03 -14.71 2.88
N ARG A 487 3.51 -15.26 1.78
CA ARG A 487 4.09 -15.02 0.44
C ARG A 487 4.05 -13.55 0.05
N GLY A 488 2.90 -12.89 0.19
CA GLY A 488 2.77 -11.46 -0.09
C GLY A 488 3.80 -10.64 0.68
N SER A 489 4.00 -10.96 1.97
CA SER A 489 4.99 -10.30 2.80
C SER A 489 6.44 -10.60 2.38
N ALA A 490 6.78 -11.85 2.08
CA ALA A 490 8.11 -12.22 1.59
C ALA A 490 8.46 -11.56 0.25
N ARG A 491 7.51 -11.53 -0.70
CA ARG A 491 7.67 -10.79 -1.96
C ARG A 491 7.83 -9.28 -1.73
N THR A 492 7.09 -8.73 -0.76
CA THR A 492 7.21 -7.32 -0.34
C THR A 492 8.58 -7.00 0.26
N LYS A 493 9.17 -7.92 1.06
CA LYS A 493 10.58 -7.84 1.52
C LYS A 493 11.56 -7.84 0.33
N ARG A 494 11.47 -8.84 -0.57
CA ARG A 494 12.32 -8.94 -1.76
C ARG A 494 12.24 -7.72 -2.67
N ALA A 495 11.04 -7.18 -2.90
CA ALA A 495 10.83 -5.97 -3.69
C ALA A 495 11.45 -4.73 -3.04
N ALA A 496 11.36 -4.58 -1.71
CA ALA A 496 12.08 -3.52 -0.99
C ALA A 496 13.59 -3.65 -1.19
N THR A 497 14.13 -4.86 -1.04
CA THR A 497 15.56 -5.18 -1.23
C THR A 497 16.02 -4.83 -2.64
N ARG A 498 15.32 -5.30 -3.68
CA ARG A 498 15.66 -5.02 -5.08
C ARG A 498 15.59 -3.54 -5.42
N LYS A 499 14.60 -2.79 -4.91
CA LYS A 499 14.52 -1.35 -5.14
C LYS A 499 15.61 -0.56 -4.42
N ILE A 500 16.05 -1.00 -3.25
CA ILE A 500 17.20 -0.41 -2.54
C ILE A 500 18.53 -0.76 -3.24
N ASN A 501 18.69 -1.99 -3.73
CA ASN A 501 19.85 -2.37 -4.53
C ASN A 501 19.90 -1.57 -5.85
N ARG A 502 18.77 -1.43 -6.57
CA ARG A 502 18.67 -0.59 -7.77
C ARG A 502 18.90 0.91 -7.48
N LEU A 503 18.56 1.39 -6.28
CA LEU A 503 18.91 2.74 -5.82
C LEU A 503 20.44 2.89 -5.63
N LEU A 504 21.11 1.89 -5.05
CA LEU A 504 22.57 1.85 -4.95
C LEU A 504 23.26 1.75 -6.31
N GLU A 505 22.77 0.90 -7.22
CA GLU A 505 23.29 0.76 -8.59
C GLU A 505 23.16 2.08 -9.38
N ASN A 506 21.98 2.71 -9.31
CA ASN A 506 21.76 4.03 -9.91
C ASN A 506 22.70 5.08 -9.30
N ALA A 507 22.86 5.10 -7.97
CA ALA A 507 23.75 6.04 -7.28
C ALA A 507 25.22 5.82 -7.65
N TYR A 508 25.70 4.58 -7.57
CA TYR A 508 27.04 4.16 -7.99
C TYR A 508 27.34 4.63 -9.42
N SER A 509 26.40 4.42 -10.35
CA SER A 509 26.58 4.81 -11.75
C SER A 509 26.80 6.31 -11.97
N LEU A 510 26.45 7.18 -11.01
CA LEU A 510 26.59 8.64 -11.10
C LEU A 510 27.97 9.14 -10.64
N HIS A 511 28.75 8.31 -9.93
CA HIS A 511 30.14 8.60 -9.61
C HIS A 511 31.03 8.35 -10.85
N PRO A 512 32.15 9.09 -11.01
CA PRO A 512 32.99 8.99 -12.20
C PRO A 512 33.77 7.67 -12.27
N GLU A 513 33.93 7.12 -13.49
CA GLU A 513 34.57 5.82 -13.76
C GLU A 513 36.05 5.73 -13.35
N GLU A 514 36.72 6.85 -13.01
CA GLU A 514 38.11 6.88 -12.51
C GLU A 514 38.29 6.03 -11.23
N ILE A 515 37.21 5.77 -10.47
CA ILE A 515 37.22 4.89 -9.29
C ILE A 515 37.55 3.43 -9.68
N SER A 516 37.16 2.98 -10.87
CA SER A 516 37.22 1.56 -11.27
C SER A 516 38.64 0.96 -11.37
N GLY A 517 39.69 1.78 -11.25
CA GLY A 517 41.08 1.35 -11.05
C GLY A 517 41.72 0.57 -12.20
N THR A 518 41.00 0.30 -13.29
CA THR A 518 41.53 -0.40 -14.47
C THR A 518 42.44 0.53 -15.26
N PRO A 519 43.76 0.23 -15.38
CA PRO A 519 44.72 1.10 -16.06
C PRO A 519 44.55 1.00 -17.58
N SER A 520 43.50 1.64 -18.09
CA SER A 520 43.15 1.70 -19.51
C SER A 520 44.32 2.28 -20.32
N GLY A 521 44.90 1.44 -21.17
CA GLY A 521 46.27 1.62 -21.63
C GLY A 521 46.52 2.85 -22.51
N LEU A 522 47.56 3.61 -22.14
CA LEU A 522 48.40 4.39 -23.06
C LEU A 522 47.76 5.59 -23.81
N SER A 523 46.70 6.21 -23.27
CA SER A 523 46.22 7.53 -23.72
C SER A 523 47.24 8.64 -23.41
N THR A 524 48.26 8.74 -24.27
CA THR A 524 49.48 9.52 -24.02
C THR A 524 49.32 10.99 -24.40
N GLY A 525 49.00 11.82 -23.40
CA GLY A 525 49.43 13.23 -23.41
C GLY A 525 48.34 14.30 -23.31
N SER A 526 47.94 14.65 -22.08
CA SER A 526 48.16 16.02 -21.57
C SER A 526 48.01 16.05 -20.04
N SER A 527 48.95 16.71 -19.35
CA SER A 527 49.01 16.70 -17.88
C SER A 527 48.32 17.94 -17.30
N LEU A 528 47.01 17.84 -17.12
CA LEU A 528 46.22 18.75 -16.28
C LEU A 528 45.49 17.91 -15.24
N LYS A 529 46.08 17.78 -14.04
CA LYS A 529 45.44 17.10 -12.91
C LYS A 529 44.10 17.82 -12.60
N PRO A 530 42.94 17.15 -12.68
CA PRO A 530 41.71 17.73 -12.17
C PRO A 530 41.87 17.95 -10.66
N LYS A 531 41.35 19.07 -10.15
CA LYS A 531 41.20 19.26 -8.70
C LYS A 531 39.98 18.47 -8.25
N SER A 532 40.13 17.74 -7.14
CA SER A 532 39.11 16.89 -6.54
C SER A 532 37.78 17.66 -6.34
N LYS A 533 36.76 17.25 -7.09
CA LYS A 533 35.41 17.83 -7.10
C LYS A 533 34.31 16.78 -6.85
N GLY A 534 34.67 15.58 -6.37
CA GLY A 534 33.82 14.37 -6.36
C GLY A 534 32.33 14.58 -6.05
N SER A 535 31.98 15.24 -4.93
CA SER A 535 30.58 15.49 -4.58
C SER A 535 29.87 16.50 -5.52
N GLU A 536 30.57 17.56 -5.95
CA GLU A 536 30.05 18.50 -6.95
C GLU A 536 29.85 17.81 -8.31
N ASP A 537 30.78 16.95 -8.71
CA ASP A 537 30.74 16.26 -10.01
C ASP A 537 29.70 15.13 -10.03
N THR A 538 29.50 14.38 -8.94
CA THR A 538 28.39 13.41 -8.81
C THR A 538 27.04 14.12 -8.77
N MET A 539 26.91 15.26 -8.09
CA MET A 539 25.69 16.07 -8.12
C MET A 539 25.44 16.70 -9.50
N LEU A 540 26.51 17.10 -10.21
CA LEU A 540 26.43 17.57 -11.59
C LEU A 540 26.02 16.43 -12.54
N ASN A 541 26.55 15.22 -12.38
CA ASN A 541 26.16 14.04 -13.15
C ASN A 541 24.67 13.69 -12.94
N PHE A 542 24.17 13.80 -11.70
CA PHE A 542 22.73 13.65 -11.41
C PHE A 542 21.89 14.67 -12.20
N VAL A 543 22.28 15.94 -12.18
CA VAL A 543 21.60 17.01 -12.93
C VAL A 543 21.73 16.86 -14.45
N LEU A 544 22.88 16.39 -14.95
CA LEU A 544 23.16 16.23 -16.39
C LEU A 544 22.51 14.99 -17.02
N ARG A 545 22.38 13.88 -16.28
CA ARG A 545 21.61 12.71 -16.76
C ARG A 545 20.11 12.93 -16.68
N GLY A 546 19.65 13.70 -15.68
CA GLY A 546 18.25 14.04 -15.49
C GLY A 546 17.37 12.83 -15.14
N ASP A 547 16.05 13.04 -15.21
CA ASP A 547 15.05 12.04 -14.83
C ASP A 547 14.96 10.91 -15.89
N MET A 548 15.67 9.81 -15.67
CA MET A 548 15.45 8.57 -16.42
C MET A 548 14.08 7.96 -16.06
N GLN A 549 13.15 7.97 -17.00
CA GLN A 549 11.79 7.42 -16.81
C GLN A 549 11.66 6.01 -17.39
N GLU A 550 11.05 5.09 -16.63
CA GLU A 550 10.73 3.73 -17.08
C GLU A 550 9.22 3.63 -17.39
N GLU A 551 8.86 3.20 -18.60
CA GLU A 551 7.47 2.96 -18.99
C GLU A 551 6.86 1.78 -18.21
N SER A 552 6.21 2.10 -17.10
CA SER A 552 5.54 1.15 -16.20
C SER A 552 4.01 1.31 -16.23
N GLY A 553 3.29 0.20 -16.06
CA GLY A 553 1.83 0.17 -16.11
C GLY A 553 1.24 -0.08 -17.51
N GLY A 554 -0.09 -0.04 -17.61
CA GLY A 554 -0.84 -0.41 -18.82
C GLY A 554 -1.12 -1.92 -18.96
N LEU A 555 -2.16 -2.27 -19.73
CA LEU A 555 -2.78 -3.61 -19.72
C LEU A 555 -1.81 -4.75 -20.06
N ALA A 556 -1.06 -4.64 -21.16
CA ALA A 556 -0.13 -5.69 -21.62
C ALA A 556 1.15 -5.79 -20.78
N TRP A 557 1.50 -4.74 -20.03
CA TRP A 557 2.59 -4.76 -19.05
C TRP A 557 2.12 -5.43 -17.75
N THR A 558 0.97 -5.03 -17.21
CA THR A 558 0.46 -5.58 -15.95
C THR A 558 0.17 -7.08 -16.04
N TRP A 559 -0.54 -7.54 -17.06
CA TRP A 559 -0.83 -8.98 -17.20
C TRP A 559 0.43 -9.84 -17.45
N ARG A 560 1.45 -9.27 -18.11
CA ARG A 560 2.78 -9.89 -18.28
C ARG A 560 3.51 -10.01 -16.93
N ASN A 561 3.57 -8.93 -16.15
CA ASN A 561 4.26 -8.90 -14.86
C ASN A 561 3.52 -9.64 -13.73
N ILE A 562 2.20 -9.82 -13.83
CA ILE A 562 1.46 -10.77 -12.99
C ILE A 562 1.89 -12.20 -13.33
N LYS A 563 1.92 -12.56 -14.62
CA LYS A 563 2.24 -13.92 -15.07
C LYS A 563 3.69 -14.34 -14.76
N SER A 564 4.64 -13.40 -14.80
CA SER A 564 6.05 -13.65 -14.43
C SER A 564 6.33 -13.51 -12.93
N GLY A 565 5.35 -13.14 -12.11
CA GLY A 565 5.55 -12.82 -10.69
C GLY A 565 6.23 -11.47 -10.41
N ALA A 566 6.89 -10.88 -11.41
CA ALA A 566 7.66 -9.63 -11.28
C ALA A 566 6.87 -8.47 -10.65
N LEU A 567 5.57 -8.32 -10.92
CA LEU A 567 4.74 -7.28 -10.28
C LEU A 567 4.80 -7.34 -8.74
N PHE A 568 4.91 -8.54 -8.19
CA PHE A 568 5.03 -8.75 -6.75
C PHE A 568 6.49 -8.73 -6.30
N ASP A 569 7.38 -9.40 -7.02
CA ASP A 569 8.77 -9.62 -6.62
C ASP A 569 9.74 -8.48 -6.95
N THR A 570 9.45 -7.60 -7.94
CA THR A 570 10.25 -6.39 -8.23
C THR A 570 9.53 -5.12 -7.79
N GLU A 571 8.23 -5.00 -8.09
CA GLU A 571 7.47 -3.78 -7.80
C GLU A 571 6.84 -3.76 -6.40
N GLY A 572 6.71 -4.91 -5.74
CA GLY A 572 6.09 -4.99 -4.41
C GLY A 572 4.64 -4.52 -4.42
N VAL A 573 3.93 -4.71 -5.55
CA VAL A 573 2.51 -4.35 -5.67
C VAL A 573 1.67 -5.55 -5.26
N TRP A 574 1.34 -5.60 -3.98
CA TRP A 574 0.37 -6.55 -3.44
C TRP A 574 -1.02 -6.23 -4.02
N ILE A 575 -1.73 -7.24 -4.53
CA ILE A 575 -3.08 -7.08 -5.08
C ILE A 575 -4.11 -7.29 -3.96
N MET A 576 -4.98 -6.32 -3.76
CA MET A 576 -6.00 -6.36 -2.70
C MET A 576 -6.90 -7.60 -2.79
N THR A 577 -7.15 -8.26 -1.65
CA THR A 577 -8.10 -9.39 -1.61
C THR A 577 -9.50 -8.95 -2.03
N ARG A 578 -9.92 -7.75 -1.61
CA ARG A 578 -11.14 -7.07 -2.07
C ARG A 578 -11.24 -7.00 -3.58
N LEU A 579 -10.14 -6.66 -4.28
CA LEU A 579 -10.11 -6.59 -5.74
C LEU A 579 -10.22 -7.98 -6.40
N ILE A 580 -9.63 -9.02 -5.81
CA ILE A 580 -9.78 -10.41 -6.30
C ILE A 580 -11.21 -10.93 -6.09
N ILE A 581 -11.84 -10.57 -4.96
CA ILE A 581 -13.25 -10.87 -4.67
C ILE A 581 -14.16 -10.11 -5.65
N ILE A 582 -13.90 -8.82 -5.90
CA ILE A 582 -14.59 -8.01 -6.93
C ILE A 582 -14.52 -8.70 -8.30
N GLN A 583 -13.31 -9.04 -8.75
CA GLN A 583 -13.08 -9.69 -10.05
C GLN A 583 -13.85 -11.01 -10.18
N THR A 584 -13.86 -11.82 -9.12
CA THR A 584 -14.57 -13.11 -9.14
C THR A 584 -16.09 -12.92 -9.07
N ALA A 585 -16.59 -11.97 -8.28
CA ALA A 585 -18.00 -11.66 -8.19
C ALA A 585 -18.54 -11.03 -9.49
N GLN A 586 -17.74 -10.20 -10.17
CA GLN A 586 -18.01 -9.73 -11.53
C GLN A 586 -18.06 -10.89 -12.53
N PHE A 587 -17.09 -11.81 -12.51
CA PHE A 587 -17.10 -12.98 -13.40
C PHE A 587 -18.33 -13.87 -13.18
N ILE A 588 -18.71 -14.14 -11.93
CA ILE A 588 -19.92 -14.92 -11.59
C ILE A 588 -21.18 -14.16 -11.99
N GLY A 589 -21.25 -12.86 -11.69
CA GLY A 589 -22.35 -11.98 -12.11
C GLY A 589 -22.51 -11.94 -13.62
N LEU A 590 -21.41 -11.96 -14.38
CA LEU A 590 -21.40 -12.04 -15.83
C LEU A 590 -21.93 -13.40 -16.32
N LEU A 591 -21.53 -14.53 -15.73
CA LEU A 591 -22.08 -15.84 -16.10
C LEU A 591 -23.60 -15.92 -15.87
N VAL A 592 -24.08 -15.43 -14.71
CA VAL A 592 -25.51 -15.38 -14.39
C VAL A 592 -26.26 -14.44 -15.34
N LEU A 593 -25.72 -13.23 -15.58
CA LEU A 593 -26.34 -12.25 -16.48
C LEU A 593 -26.39 -12.74 -17.93
N SER A 594 -25.33 -13.41 -18.40
CA SER A 594 -25.29 -14.04 -19.74
C SER A 594 -26.44 -15.02 -19.90
N PHE A 595 -26.61 -15.92 -18.94
CA PHE A 595 -27.67 -16.93 -18.93
C PHE A 595 -29.07 -16.28 -18.90
N LEU A 596 -29.26 -15.23 -18.09
CA LEU A 596 -30.50 -14.46 -18.06
C LEU A 596 -30.77 -13.74 -19.39
N MET A 597 -29.78 -13.13 -20.04
CA MET A 597 -29.93 -12.50 -21.35
C MET A 597 -30.33 -13.50 -22.44
N PHE A 598 -29.80 -14.72 -22.42
CA PHE A 598 -30.23 -15.78 -23.34
C PHE A 598 -31.67 -16.24 -23.08
N ILE A 599 -32.09 -16.39 -21.82
CA ILE A 599 -33.50 -16.71 -21.46
C ILE A 599 -34.45 -15.59 -21.92
N VAL A 600 -34.14 -14.33 -21.60
CA VAL A 600 -34.95 -13.17 -22.00
C VAL A 600 -35.02 -13.03 -23.52
N THR A 601 -33.94 -13.38 -24.24
CA THR A 601 -33.92 -13.38 -25.71
C THR A 601 -34.89 -14.41 -26.30
N GLU A 602 -34.93 -15.63 -25.76
CA GLU A 602 -35.86 -16.66 -26.22
C GLU A 602 -37.31 -16.35 -25.84
N GLU A 603 -37.56 -15.89 -24.61
CA GLU A 603 -38.91 -15.57 -24.13
C GLU A 603 -39.52 -14.37 -24.89
N ALA A 604 -38.72 -13.34 -25.18
CA ALA A 604 -39.14 -12.25 -26.05
C ALA A 604 -39.47 -12.74 -27.47
N ALA A 605 -38.73 -13.74 -27.97
CA ALA A 605 -38.95 -14.28 -29.30
C ALA A 605 -40.15 -15.22 -29.40
N THR A 606 -40.39 -16.10 -28.41
CA THR A 606 -41.60 -16.93 -28.32
C THR A 606 -42.85 -16.09 -28.11
N SER A 607 -42.79 -15.07 -27.26
CA SER A 607 -43.87 -14.09 -27.08
C SER A 607 -44.19 -13.35 -28.39
N SER A 608 -43.16 -12.92 -29.14
CA SER A 608 -43.30 -12.29 -30.45
C SER A 608 -43.92 -13.22 -31.50
N ASP A 609 -43.48 -14.48 -31.57
CA ASP A 609 -44.06 -15.48 -32.47
C ASP A 609 -45.53 -15.77 -32.10
N ALA A 610 -45.86 -15.91 -30.80
CA ALA A 610 -47.21 -16.15 -30.32
C ALA A 610 -48.18 -14.98 -30.59
N ALA A 611 -47.76 -13.74 -30.31
CA ALA A 611 -48.57 -12.54 -30.59
C ALA A 611 -48.84 -12.32 -32.09
N ARG A 612 -47.91 -12.78 -32.95
CA ARG A 612 -48.10 -12.78 -34.41
C ARG A 612 -49.08 -13.89 -34.84
N ILE A 613 -49.02 -15.06 -34.22
CA ILE A 613 -49.95 -16.17 -34.50
C ILE A 613 -51.38 -15.82 -34.08
N SER A 614 -51.60 -15.21 -32.91
CA SER A 614 -52.95 -14.77 -32.50
C SER A 614 -53.52 -13.72 -33.46
N LEU A 615 -52.75 -12.69 -33.84
CA LEU A 615 -53.17 -11.70 -34.83
C LEU A 615 -53.57 -12.31 -36.19
N ILE A 616 -52.92 -13.39 -36.61
CA ILE A 616 -53.27 -14.13 -37.85
C ILE A 616 -54.52 -15.01 -37.65
N THR A 617 -54.72 -15.56 -36.45
CA THR A 617 -55.81 -16.52 -36.16
C THR A 617 -57.13 -15.83 -35.80
N ASP A 618 -57.06 -14.69 -35.11
CA ASP A 618 -58.23 -13.96 -34.62
C ASP A 618 -58.84 -13.03 -35.69
N TYR A 619 -58.11 -12.72 -36.78
CA TYR A 619 -58.49 -11.73 -37.78
C TYR A 619 -58.05 -12.08 -39.22
N ASP A 620 -58.81 -12.90 -39.94
CA ASP A 620 -58.54 -13.34 -41.33
C ASP A 620 -58.31 -12.22 -42.39
N ASN A 621 -58.61 -10.95 -42.08
CA ASN A 621 -58.69 -9.85 -43.06
C ASN A 621 -58.01 -8.53 -42.61
N LEU A 622 -56.98 -8.59 -41.77
CA LEU A 622 -56.16 -7.38 -41.49
C LEU A 622 -55.28 -7.00 -42.70
N PRO A 623 -55.04 -5.70 -42.96
CA PRO A 623 -54.08 -5.28 -43.99
C PRO A 623 -52.64 -5.71 -43.67
N ASP A 624 -51.86 -6.05 -44.71
CA ASP A 624 -50.47 -6.55 -44.60
C ASP A 624 -49.58 -5.75 -43.64
N TRP A 625 -49.72 -4.41 -43.64
CA TRP A 625 -48.89 -3.54 -42.80
C TRP A 625 -49.08 -3.82 -41.30
N VAL A 626 -50.26 -4.30 -40.87
CA VAL A 626 -50.53 -4.68 -39.47
C VAL A 626 -49.71 -5.91 -39.09
N TYR A 627 -49.63 -6.92 -39.97
CA TYR A 627 -48.77 -8.09 -39.75
C TYR A 627 -47.27 -7.75 -39.83
N THR A 628 -46.86 -6.66 -40.48
CA THR A 628 -45.46 -6.19 -40.45
C THR A 628 -45.09 -5.42 -39.18
N ILE A 629 -46.07 -4.87 -38.45
CA ILE A 629 -45.83 -4.19 -37.16
C ILE A 629 -45.37 -5.19 -36.11
N VAL A 630 -45.99 -6.37 -36.00
CA VAL A 630 -45.54 -7.37 -35.02
C VAL A 630 -44.33 -8.13 -35.58
N PRO A 631 -43.14 -8.01 -34.97
CA PRO A 631 -41.94 -8.70 -35.44
C PRO A 631 -42.11 -10.23 -35.36
N THR A 632 -41.29 -10.95 -36.10
CA THR A 632 -41.14 -12.40 -35.89
C THR A 632 -40.12 -12.66 -34.78
N GLY A 633 -40.27 -13.76 -34.05
CA GLY A 633 -39.25 -14.21 -33.11
C GLY A 633 -37.91 -14.52 -33.79
N LYS A 634 -37.90 -14.78 -35.11
CA LYS A 634 -36.66 -14.83 -35.92
C LYS A 634 -35.98 -13.46 -36.01
N GLN A 635 -36.73 -12.37 -36.22
CA GLN A 635 -36.19 -11.01 -36.20
C GLN A 635 -35.68 -10.63 -34.79
N VAL A 636 -36.43 -10.99 -33.74
CA VAL A 636 -36.04 -10.75 -32.33
C VAL A 636 -34.74 -11.49 -31.97
N ARG A 637 -34.67 -12.81 -32.22
CA ARG A 637 -33.45 -13.63 -32.05
C ARG A 637 -32.26 -13.05 -32.83
N GLY A 638 -32.50 -12.66 -34.08
CA GLY A 638 -31.48 -12.06 -34.97
C GLY A 638 -30.90 -10.74 -34.46
N ALA A 639 -31.64 -10.00 -33.63
CA ALA A 639 -31.17 -8.76 -33.02
C ALA A 639 -30.57 -8.93 -31.62
N LEU A 640 -31.20 -9.75 -30.78
CA LEU A 640 -30.81 -9.87 -29.38
C LEU A 640 -29.61 -10.81 -29.16
N TYR A 641 -29.46 -11.92 -29.90
CA TYR A 641 -28.28 -12.78 -29.71
C TYR A 641 -26.95 -12.07 -30.00
N PRO A 642 -26.76 -11.33 -31.12
CA PRO A 642 -25.52 -10.59 -31.34
C PRO A 642 -25.28 -9.53 -30.26
N SER A 643 -26.35 -8.90 -29.77
CA SER A 643 -26.27 -7.94 -28.67
C SER A 643 -25.81 -8.59 -27.36
N THR A 644 -26.29 -9.80 -27.04
CA THR A 644 -25.81 -10.60 -25.90
C THR A 644 -24.31 -10.91 -26.04
N PHE A 645 -23.84 -11.33 -27.22
CA PHE A 645 -22.40 -11.55 -27.44
C PHE A 645 -21.56 -10.27 -27.32
N ILE A 646 -22.06 -9.12 -27.79
CA ILE A 646 -21.39 -7.81 -27.63
C ILE A 646 -21.32 -7.43 -26.14
N SER A 647 -22.44 -7.53 -25.43
CA SER A 647 -22.55 -7.23 -23.99
C SER A 647 -21.59 -8.09 -23.14
N ILE A 648 -21.54 -9.40 -23.41
CA ILE A 648 -20.59 -10.32 -22.76
C ILE A 648 -19.15 -9.91 -23.07
N SER A 649 -18.84 -9.63 -24.34
CA SER A 649 -17.49 -9.24 -24.77
C SER A 649 -17.02 -7.95 -24.10
N VAL A 650 -17.88 -6.93 -23.99
CA VAL A 650 -17.56 -5.70 -23.26
C VAL A 650 -17.40 -5.95 -21.77
N SER A 651 -18.23 -6.80 -21.17
CA SER A 651 -18.12 -7.15 -19.75
C SER A 651 -16.79 -7.83 -19.42
N VAL A 652 -16.32 -8.76 -20.28
CA VAL A 652 -14.99 -9.37 -20.16
C VAL A 652 -13.88 -8.31 -20.27
N VAL A 653 -14.00 -7.35 -21.19
CA VAL A 653 -13.02 -6.25 -21.32
C VAL A 653 -13.01 -5.35 -20.07
N LEU A 654 -14.16 -5.03 -19.48
CA LEU A 654 -14.26 -4.24 -18.24
C LEU A 654 -13.57 -4.97 -17.08
N ILE A 655 -13.89 -6.25 -16.87
CA ILE A 655 -13.24 -7.14 -15.90
C ILE A 655 -11.70 -7.10 -16.07
N LEU A 656 -11.19 -7.27 -17.30
CA LEU A 656 -9.75 -7.29 -17.60
C LEU A 656 -9.04 -5.93 -17.45
N LEU A 657 -9.76 -4.81 -17.37
CA LEU A 657 -9.20 -3.45 -17.22
C LEU A 657 -8.97 -3.03 -15.77
N TYR A 658 -9.79 -3.51 -14.83
CA TYR A 658 -9.71 -3.10 -13.41
C TYR A 658 -8.34 -3.36 -12.77
N LEU A 659 -7.74 -4.52 -13.03
CA LEU A 659 -6.47 -4.90 -12.39
C LEU A 659 -5.26 -4.12 -12.95
N PRO A 660 -5.10 -3.92 -14.28
CA PRO A 660 -4.20 -2.93 -14.83
C PRO A 660 -4.37 -1.51 -14.26
N SER A 661 -5.61 -1.06 -14.06
CA SER A 661 -5.91 0.27 -13.54
C SER A 661 -5.53 0.43 -12.06
N TYR A 662 -5.82 -0.57 -11.23
CA TYR A 662 -5.34 -0.65 -9.85
C TYR A 662 -3.81 -0.52 -9.78
N VAL A 663 -3.10 -1.36 -10.53
CA VAL A 663 -1.62 -1.38 -10.55
C VAL A 663 -1.06 -0.03 -11.01
N ASN A 664 -1.61 0.53 -12.08
CA ASN A 664 -1.22 1.85 -12.58
C ASN A 664 -1.43 2.95 -11.53
N THR A 665 -2.55 2.90 -10.80
CA THR A 665 -2.88 3.87 -9.74
C THR A 665 -1.94 3.74 -8.54
N VAL A 666 -1.60 2.52 -8.11
CA VAL A 666 -0.58 2.28 -7.06
C VAL A 666 0.77 2.85 -7.47
N LEU A 667 1.23 2.57 -8.71
CA LEU A 667 2.50 3.08 -9.21
C LEU A 667 2.51 4.61 -9.31
N MET A 668 1.43 5.23 -9.82
CA MET A 668 1.30 6.69 -9.86
C MET A 668 1.29 7.34 -8.47
N TYR A 669 0.80 6.66 -7.43
CA TYR A 669 0.92 7.13 -6.05
C TYR A 669 2.34 6.98 -5.49
N ARG A 670 2.98 5.82 -5.67
CA ARG A 670 4.35 5.55 -5.18
C ARG A 670 5.40 6.41 -5.88
N CYS A 671 5.20 6.77 -7.14
CA CYS A 671 6.02 7.72 -7.89
C CYS A 671 5.66 9.20 -7.63
N GLY A 672 4.64 9.49 -6.80
CA GLY A 672 4.23 10.86 -6.48
C GLY A 672 3.55 11.64 -7.63
N ILE A 673 3.20 10.98 -8.74
CA ILE A 673 2.52 11.57 -9.90
C ILE A 673 1.10 12.01 -9.51
N ILE A 674 0.44 11.28 -8.61
CA ILE A 674 -0.77 11.75 -7.94
C ILE A 674 -0.37 12.27 -6.55
N PRO A 675 -0.55 13.57 -6.24
CA PRO A 675 -0.27 14.10 -4.92
C PRO A 675 -1.26 13.52 -3.90
N SER A 676 -0.78 12.59 -3.05
CA SER A 676 -1.53 11.97 -1.95
C SER A 676 -1.29 12.65 -0.61
N LEU A 677 -0.01 12.91 -0.29
CA LEU A 677 0.43 13.41 1.03
C LEU A 677 0.84 14.89 1.02
N LYS A 678 1.38 15.40 -0.10
CA LYS A 678 1.93 16.78 -0.19
C LYS A 678 0.86 17.88 -0.19
N GLU A 679 -0.36 17.58 -0.61
CA GLU A 679 -1.44 18.56 -0.73
C GLU A 679 -2.52 18.31 0.35
N PRO A 680 -2.72 19.22 1.32
CA PRO A 680 -3.68 19.02 2.41
C PRO A 680 -5.12 18.75 1.95
N GLY A 681 -5.54 19.37 0.84
CA GLY A 681 -6.86 19.15 0.24
C GLY A 681 -7.03 17.74 -0.36
N HIS A 682 -5.97 17.15 -0.90
CA HIS A 682 -5.98 15.77 -1.39
C HIS A 682 -5.90 14.76 -0.23
N PHE A 683 -4.99 14.97 0.73
CA PHE A 683 -4.84 14.09 1.88
C PHE A 683 -6.14 13.96 2.68
N THR A 684 -6.79 15.10 2.99
CA THR A 684 -8.05 15.11 3.75
C THR A 684 -9.23 14.53 2.96
N LYS A 685 -9.25 14.67 1.62
CA LYS A 685 -10.28 14.06 0.74
C LYS A 685 -10.25 12.53 0.83
N TYR A 686 -9.08 11.91 0.82
CA TYR A 686 -8.95 10.45 0.83
C TYR A 686 -8.96 9.86 2.26
N ARG A 687 -8.44 10.57 3.27
CA ARG A 687 -8.45 10.08 4.67
C ARG A 687 -9.85 10.09 5.32
N LYS A 688 -10.80 10.91 4.86
CA LYS A 688 -12.14 11.02 5.46
C LYS A 688 -13.11 9.95 4.95
N GLY A 689 -13.80 9.28 5.88
CA GLY A 689 -14.84 8.29 5.59
C GLY A 689 -14.30 7.05 4.87
N VAL A 690 -13.33 6.37 5.47
CA VAL A 690 -12.75 5.13 4.94
C VAL A 690 -13.80 4.03 4.82
N ASP A 691 -14.78 3.99 5.72
CA ASP A 691 -15.84 2.96 5.77
C ASP A 691 -16.65 2.84 4.46
N THR A 692 -16.72 3.93 3.69
CA THR A 692 -17.36 3.98 2.37
C THR A 692 -16.74 3.03 1.35
N VAL A 693 -15.49 2.59 1.57
CA VAL A 693 -14.78 1.57 0.80
C VAL A 693 -15.55 0.25 0.74
N SER A 694 -16.29 -0.12 1.79
CA SER A 694 -17.12 -1.33 1.82
C SER A 694 -18.13 -1.40 0.65
N THR A 695 -18.55 -0.24 0.10
CA THR A 695 -19.47 -0.18 -1.04
C THR A 695 -18.84 -0.62 -2.36
N ASN A 696 -17.51 -0.65 -2.47
CA ASN A 696 -16.79 -0.94 -3.72
C ASN A 696 -17.18 -2.30 -4.33
N ILE A 697 -17.42 -3.33 -3.50
CA ILE A 697 -17.79 -4.67 -3.98
C ILE A 697 -19.16 -4.64 -4.68
N GLY A 698 -20.17 -4.06 -4.04
CA GLY A 698 -21.50 -3.91 -4.63
C GLY A 698 -21.48 -3.01 -5.88
N ASN A 699 -20.81 -1.87 -5.78
CA ASN A 699 -20.66 -0.92 -6.89
C ASN A 699 -20.01 -1.59 -8.11
N ALA A 700 -18.96 -2.40 -7.94
CA ALA A 700 -18.27 -3.07 -9.04
C ALA A 700 -19.15 -4.07 -9.79
N ILE A 701 -20.00 -4.80 -9.07
CA ILE A 701 -20.93 -5.79 -9.65
C ILE A 701 -22.06 -5.06 -10.38
N TYR A 702 -22.72 -4.09 -9.73
CA TYR A 702 -23.84 -3.37 -10.33
C TYR A 702 -23.43 -2.42 -11.46
N ALA A 703 -22.23 -1.83 -11.41
CA ALA A 703 -21.62 -1.08 -12.51
C ALA A 703 -21.51 -1.97 -13.77
N MET A 704 -20.89 -3.14 -13.63
CA MET A 704 -20.73 -4.10 -14.73
C MET A 704 -22.08 -4.59 -15.27
N ILE A 705 -23.04 -4.95 -14.40
CA ILE A 705 -24.38 -5.38 -14.80
C ILE A 705 -25.12 -4.25 -15.53
N GLY A 706 -25.05 -3.02 -15.03
CA GLY A 706 -25.66 -1.83 -15.63
C GLY A 706 -25.08 -1.53 -17.02
N ALA A 707 -23.75 -1.55 -17.16
CA ALA A 707 -23.08 -1.42 -18.46
C ALA A 707 -23.51 -2.53 -19.42
N ALA A 708 -23.46 -3.79 -18.99
CA ALA A 708 -23.83 -4.95 -19.79
C ALA A 708 -25.28 -4.89 -20.29
N LEU A 709 -26.24 -4.55 -19.42
CA LEU A 709 -27.65 -4.35 -19.79
C LEU A 709 -27.83 -3.18 -20.75
N LEU A 710 -27.10 -2.08 -20.55
CA LEU A 710 -27.19 -0.88 -21.40
C LEU A 710 -26.56 -1.12 -22.78
N PHE A 711 -25.44 -1.84 -22.87
CA PHE A 711 -24.90 -2.34 -24.14
C PHE A 711 -25.89 -3.29 -24.84
N TRP A 712 -26.46 -4.23 -24.10
CA TRP A 712 -27.44 -5.19 -24.62
C TRP A 712 -28.69 -4.49 -25.19
N ALA A 713 -29.21 -3.50 -24.48
CA ALA A 713 -30.35 -2.70 -24.93
C ALA A 713 -29.99 -1.80 -26.13
N LEU A 714 -28.85 -1.10 -26.09
CA LEU A 714 -28.44 -0.17 -27.14
C LEU A 714 -28.17 -0.87 -28.47
N PHE A 715 -27.34 -1.92 -28.47
CA PHE A 715 -27.02 -2.67 -29.69
C PHE A 715 -28.20 -3.54 -30.13
N GLY A 716 -28.97 -4.08 -29.17
CA GLY A 716 -30.18 -4.85 -29.45
C GLY A 716 -31.22 -4.00 -30.19
N LEU A 717 -31.50 -2.79 -29.68
CA LEU A 717 -32.41 -1.84 -30.33
C LEU A 717 -31.92 -1.43 -31.73
N VAL A 718 -30.64 -1.07 -31.87
CA VAL A 718 -30.09 -0.66 -33.19
C VAL A 718 -30.19 -1.79 -34.20
N ILE A 719 -29.76 -3.01 -33.86
CA ILE A 719 -29.84 -4.17 -34.77
C ILE A 719 -31.30 -4.53 -35.06
N PHE A 720 -32.17 -4.49 -34.05
CA PHE A 720 -33.61 -4.75 -34.19
C PHE A 720 -34.25 -3.78 -35.19
N LEU A 721 -33.97 -2.48 -35.12
CA LEU A 721 -34.54 -1.48 -36.04
C LEU A 721 -34.08 -1.69 -37.51
N PHE A 722 -32.92 -2.31 -37.75
CA PHE A 722 -32.48 -2.70 -39.11
C PHE A 722 -33.12 -4.01 -39.61
N ILE A 723 -33.47 -4.93 -38.70
CA ILE A 723 -34.00 -6.26 -39.00
C ILE A 723 -35.54 -6.26 -39.08
N TRP A 724 -36.22 -5.46 -38.26
CA TRP A 724 -37.68 -5.34 -38.21
C TRP A 724 -38.21 -4.60 -39.45
N GLU A 725 -39.02 -5.28 -40.24
CA GLU A 725 -39.47 -4.87 -41.58
C GLU A 725 -40.12 -3.49 -41.62
N PHE A 726 -40.95 -3.15 -40.62
CA PHE A 726 -41.61 -1.85 -40.50
C PHE A 726 -40.63 -0.68 -40.37
N SER A 727 -39.62 -0.79 -39.50
CA SER A 727 -38.62 0.27 -39.27
C SER A 727 -37.47 0.27 -40.28
N ARG A 728 -37.21 -0.85 -40.95
CA ARG A 728 -36.06 -1.05 -41.84
C ARG A 728 -35.95 0.01 -42.95
N ALA A 729 -37.07 0.44 -43.53
CA ALA A 729 -37.07 1.48 -44.56
C ALA A 729 -36.58 2.84 -44.03
N LEU A 730 -37.01 3.23 -42.81
CA LEU A 730 -36.54 4.44 -42.14
C LEU A 730 -35.06 4.34 -41.77
N MET A 731 -34.61 3.19 -41.27
CA MET A 731 -33.20 2.99 -40.90
C MET A 731 -32.26 3.00 -42.10
N LEU A 732 -32.69 2.48 -43.26
CA LEU A 732 -31.93 2.60 -44.51
C LEU A 732 -31.86 4.05 -45.00
N LEU A 733 -32.92 4.85 -44.83
CA LEU A 733 -32.89 6.29 -45.10
C LEU A 733 -31.92 7.04 -44.17
N VAL A 734 -31.91 6.71 -42.87
CA VAL A 734 -30.97 7.27 -41.88
C VAL A 734 -29.51 6.90 -42.23
N VAL A 735 -29.24 5.68 -42.68
CA VAL A 735 -27.91 5.29 -43.18
C VAL A 735 -27.52 6.05 -44.44
N ALA A 736 -28.44 6.23 -45.40
CA ALA A 736 -28.16 7.04 -46.60
C ALA A 736 -27.84 8.50 -46.24
N TRP A 737 -28.55 9.08 -45.27
CA TRP A 737 -28.25 10.42 -44.72
C TRP A 737 -26.88 10.45 -44.03
N GLY A 738 -26.55 9.43 -43.22
CA GLY A 738 -25.25 9.30 -42.57
C GLY A 738 -24.08 9.19 -43.56
N ILE A 739 -24.26 8.44 -44.66
CA ILE A 739 -23.27 8.35 -45.75
C ILE A 739 -23.11 9.70 -46.45
N GLY A 740 -24.21 10.36 -46.83
CA GLY A 740 -24.17 11.70 -47.46
C GLY A 740 -23.50 12.76 -46.57
N LEU A 741 -23.79 12.74 -45.26
CA LEU A 741 -23.17 13.60 -44.26
C LEU A 741 -21.67 13.30 -44.11
N THR A 742 -21.28 12.02 -44.11
CA THR A 742 -19.87 11.59 -44.05
C THR A 742 -19.09 12.07 -45.28
N ILE A 743 -19.64 11.87 -46.48
CA ILE A 743 -19.05 12.38 -47.74
C ILE A 743 -18.91 13.92 -47.68
N THR A 744 -19.91 14.61 -47.16
CA THR A 744 -19.91 16.07 -46.99
C THR A 744 -18.81 16.53 -46.01
N ILE A 745 -18.59 15.82 -44.90
CA ILE A 745 -17.50 16.10 -43.96
C ILE A 745 -16.13 15.83 -44.60
N VAL A 746 -15.95 14.72 -45.31
CA VAL A 746 -14.67 14.40 -45.99
C VAL A 746 -14.35 15.45 -47.06
N LEU A 747 -15.33 15.81 -47.89
CA LEU A 747 -15.18 16.86 -48.90
C LEU A 747 -14.82 18.21 -48.25
N LYS A 748 -15.47 18.57 -47.14
CA LYS A 748 -15.15 19.76 -46.34
C LYS A 748 -13.71 19.69 -45.80
N ILE A 749 -13.24 18.56 -45.30
CA ILE A 749 -11.85 18.40 -44.80
C ILE A 749 -10.84 18.63 -45.93
N VAL A 750 -11.05 18.01 -47.11
CA VAL A 750 -10.19 18.19 -48.29
C VAL A 750 -10.15 19.66 -48.73
N ILE A 751 -11.33 20.29 -48.86
CA ILE A 751 -11.46 21.71 -49.24
C ILE A 751 -10.81 22.63 -48.19
N THR A 752 -11.00 22.36 -46.90
CA THR A 752 -10.35 23.11 -45.81
C THR A 752 -8.83 23.02 -45.92
N THR A 753 -8.29 21.81 -46.08
CA THR A 753 -6.84 21.59 -46.14
C THR A 753 -6.21 22.27 -47.35
N PHE A 754 -6.85 22.16 -48.52
CA PHE A 754 -6.41 22.83 -49.75
C PHE A 754 -6.37 24.35 -49.62
N PHE A 755 -7.49 24.98 -49.21
CA PHE A 755 -7.54 26.43 -49.10
C PHE A 755 -6.79 26.99 -47.88
N ARG A 756 -6.63 26.20 -46.80
CA ARG A 756 -5.73 26.55 -45.69
C ARG A 756 -4.29 26.61 -46.17
N GLY A 757 -3.82 25.61 -46.91
CA GLY A 757 -2.48 25.61 -47.51
C GLY A 757 -2.25 26.72 -48.54
N ARG A 758 -3.31 27.29 -49.13
CA ARG A 758 -3.23 28.36 -50.13
C ARG A 758 -3.34 29.79 -49.56
N TYR A 759 -4.24 30.02 -48.61
CA TYR A 759 -4.57 31.36 -48.10
C TYR A 759 -4.09 31.65 -46.67
N PHE A 760 -3.47 30.67 -46.00
CA PHE A 760 -2.94 30.82 -44.65
C PHE A 760 -1.49 30.34 -44.57
N THR A 761 -0.73 30.94 -43.66
CA THR A 761 0.66 30.57 -43.37
C THR A 761 0.80 30.52 -41.85
N ALA A 762 0.89 29.31 -41.31
CA ALA A 762 0.63 29.00 -39.89
C ALA A 762 -0.70 29.58 -39.39
N PHE A 763 -0.66 30.71 -38.67
CA PHE A 763 -1.82 31.42 -38.12
C PHE A 763 -2.21 32.68 -38.91
N TYR A 764 -1.35 33.15 -39.83
CA TYR A 764 -1.55 34.40 -40.57
C TYR A 764 -2.29 34.17 -41.89
N ARG A 765 -3.11 35.14 -42.32
CA ARG A 765 -3.85 35.10 -43.60
C ARG A 765 -2.95 35.71 -44.69
N SER A 766 -2.43 34.90 -45.60
CA SER A 766 -1.57 35.38 -46.71
C SER A 766 -2.34 36.20 -47.74
N GLN A 767 -3.66 35.94 -47.88
CA GLN A 767 -4.56 36.70 -48.75
C GLN A 767 -5.87 37.00 -47.99
N PRO A 768 -5.95 38.08 -47.19
CA PRO A 768 -7.05 38.29 -46.25
C PRO A 768 -8.43 38.37 -46.91
N ARG A 769 -8.57 38.93 -48.13
CA ARG A 769 -9.86 38.97 -48.84
C ARG A 769 -10.36 37.56 -49.21
N ALA A 770 -9.49 36.73 -49.79
CA ALA A 770 -9.82 35.36 -50.18
C ALA A 770 -10.03 34.46 -48.95
N ALA A 771 -9.19 34.61 -47.92
CA ALA A 771 -9.35 33.94 -46.64
C ALA A 771 -10.69 34.27 -45.97
N ASN A 772 -11.09 35.55 -45.91
CA ASN A 772 -12.36 35.96 -45.30
C ASN A 772 -13.58 35.39 -46.05
N PHE A 773 -13.59 35.46 -47.39
CA PHE A 773 -14.66 34.88 -48.21
C PHE A 773 -14.75 33.36 -48.03
N PHE A 774 -13.61 32.67 -48.03
CA PHE A 774 -13.55 31.24 -47.80
C PHE A 774 -14.03 30.87 -46.39
N THR A 775 -13.57 31.56 -45.35
CA THR A 775 -14.02 31.36 -43.97
C THR A 775 -15.53 31.52 -43.85
N LEU A 776 -16.13 32.58 -44.42
CA LEU A 776 -17.58 32.79 -44.40
C LEU A 776 -18.36 31.65 -45.09
N ALA A 777 -17.89 31.19 -46.26
CA ALA A 777 -18.50 30.05 -46.96
C ALA A 777 -18.39 28.75 -46.14
N MET A 778 -17.28 28.54 -45.44
CA MET A 778 -17.05 27.38 -44.58
C MET A 778 -17.83 27.44 -43.27
N GLU A 779 -18.10 28.63 -42.74
CA GLU A 779 -18.98 28.88 -41.58
C GLU A 779 -20.45 28.61 -41.95
N ALA A 780 -20.91 29.10 -43.11
CA ALA A 780 -22.25 28.78 -43.63
C ALA A 780 -22.45 27.27 -43.82
N TRP A 781 -21.43 26.56 -44.34
CA TRP A 781 -21.42 25.10 -44.42
C TRP A 781 -21.35 24.44 -43.03
N PHE A 782 -20.67 25.06 -42.06
CA PHE A 782 -20.62 24.58 -40.68
C PHE A 782 -22.00 24.58 -40.02
N ILE A 783 -22.84 25.59 -40.26
CA ILE A 783 -24.21 25.66 -39.70
C ILE A 783 -25.01 24.40 -40.09
N GLY A 784 -25.01 24.02 -41.37
CA GLY A 784 -25.68 22.79 -41.84
C GLY A 784 -25.10 21.49 -41.26
N LEU A 785 -23.80 21.46 -40.98
CA LEU A 785 -23.14 20.30 -40.35
C LEU A 785 -23.21 20.29 -38.82
N GLY A 786 -23.62 21.39 -38.18
CA GLY A 786 -23.64 21.55 -36.73
C GLY A 786 -24.55 20.53 -36.03
N GLY A 787 -25.70 20.20 -36.63
CA GLY A 787 -26.59 19.14 -36.17
C GLY A 787 -25.92 17.75 -36.17
N GLY A 788 -25.13 17.45 -37.20
CA GLY A 788 -24.35 16.21 -37.27
C GLY A 788 -23.27 16.11 -36.18
N ILE A 789 -22.63 17.24 -35.84
CA ILE A 789 -21.66 17.31 -34.75
C ILE A 789 -22.36 17.15 -33.39
N LEU A 790 -23.55 17.73 -33.21
CA LEU A 790 -24.35 17.55 -31.99
C LEU A 790 -24.76 16.09 -31.80
N VAL A 791 -25.29 15.43 -32.84
CA VAL A 791 -25.63 14.00 -32.83
C VAL A 791 -24.38 13.16 -32.56
N GLY A 792 -23.27 13.43 -33.23
CA GLY A 792 -22.00 12.73 -33.00
C GLY A 792 -21.50 12.83 -31.56
N ARG A 793 -21.56 14.03 -30.96
CA ARG A 793 -21.24 14.24 -29.53
C ARG A 793 -22.22 13.53 -28.59
N PHE A 794 -23.51 13.48 -28.94
CA PHE A 794 -24.51 12.77 -28.16
C PHE A 794 -24.29 11.24 -28.20
N THR A 795 -24.02 10.67 -29.37
CA THR A 795 -23.64 9.25 -29.51
C THR A 795 -22.33 8.94 -28.78
N GLN A 796 -21.32 9.82 -28.87
CA GLN A 796 -20.08 9.69 -28.09
C GLN A 796 -20.34 9.74 -26.58
N PHE A 797 -21.21 10.63 -26.11
CA PHE A 797 -21.57 10.72 -24.69
C PHE A 797 -22.35 9.49 -24.20
N ILE A 798 -23.28 8.96 -25.01
CA ILE A 798 -23.95 7.68 -24.71
C ILE A 798 -22.92 6.55 -24.62
N LEU A 799 -22.09 6.36 -25.64
CA LEU A 799 -21.09 5.27 -25.66
C LEU A 799 -20.05 5.41 -24.53
N ALA A 800 -19.64 6.64 -24.18
CA ALA A 800 -18.83 6.90 -23.00
C ALA A 800 -19.58 6.54 -21.72
N ALA A 801 -20.85 6.91 -21.57
CA ALA A 801 -21.66 6.47 -20.44
C ALA A 801 -21.77 4.92 -20.38
N CYS A 802 -21.94 4.23 -21.51
CA CYS A 802 -21.95 2.75 -21.56
C CYS A 802 -20.65 2.15 -20.99
N PHE A 803 -19.48 2.65 -21.40
CA PHE A 803 -18.18 2.11 -20.99
C PHE A 803 -17.75 2.56 -19.58
N TRP A 804 -18.05 3.81 -19.18
CA TRP A 804 -17.62 4.35 -17.88
C TRP A 804 -18.59 4.02 -16.74
N ILE A 805 -19.90 3.82 -16.99
CA ILE A 805 -20.81 3.32 -15.93
C ILE A 805 -20.41 1.92 -15.45
N GLY A 806 -19.68 1.17 -16.29
CA GLY A 806 -19.09 -0.13 -15.97
C GLY A 806 -17.79 -0.08 -15.19
N ARG A 807 -17.30 1.10 -14.80
CA ARG A 807 -15.98 1.36 -14.21
C ARG A 807 -16.07 2.10 -12.88
N ILE A 808 -15.72 1.42 -11.78
CA ILE A 808 -15.57 2.07 -10.46
C ILE A 808 -14.24 2.80 -10.30
N ASP A 809 -13.32 2.71 -11.27
CA ASP A 809 -11.91 3.05 -11.12
C ASP A 809 -11.49 4.37 -11.78
N VAL A 810 -12.34 4.94 -12.65
CA VAL A 810 -12.07 6.20 -13.37
C VAL A 810 -13.30 7.11 -13.27
N PRO A 811 -13.16 8.40 -12.90
CA PRO A 811 -14.27 9.34 -12.89
C PRO A 811 -14.89 9.49 -14.29
N PHE A 812 -16.21 9.31 -14.37
CA PHE A 812 -17.02 9.63 -15.52
C PHE A 812 -17.30 11.13 -15.62
N LEU A 813 -17.49 11.79 -14.47
CA LEU A 813 -17.72 13.23 -14.40
C LEU A 813 -16.44 14.01 -14.08
N SER A 814 -16.31 15.20 -14.65
CA SER A 814 -15.23 16.13 -14.28
C SER A 814 -15.32 16.49 -12.78
N PRO A 815 -14.19 16.60 -12.04
CA PRO A 815 -14.17 16.85 -10.59
C PRO A 815 -14.79 18.20 -10.16
N ASN A 816 -15.13 19.06 -11.13
CA ASN A 816 -15.80 20.34 -10.95
C ASN A 816 -17.34 20.24 -11.06
N VAL A 817 -17.89 19.09 -11.46
CA VAL A 817 -19.34 18.86 -11.60
C VAL A 817 -19.95 18.53 -10.24
N ASN A 818 -20.13 19.58 -9.43
CA ASN A 818 -20.79 19.53 -8.13
C ASN A 818 -22.13 20.26 -8.22
N LEU A 819 -23.26 19.60 -7.94
CA LEU A 819 -24.58 20.24 -7.92
C LEU A 819 -25.02 20.47 -6.47
N LEU A 820 -25.25 21.72 -6.08
CA LEU A 820 -25.60 22.10 -4.70
C LEU A 820 -24.59 21.54 -3.66
N GLY A 821 -23.29 21.52 -4.02
CA GLY A 821 -22.22 20.93 -3.22
C GLY A 821 -22.11 19.40 -3.29
N TYR A 822 -23.14 18.69 -3.77
CA TYR A 822 -23.10 17.25 -3.94
C TYR A 822 -22.25 16.84 -5.15
N ARG A 823 -21.32 15.91 -4.92
CA ARG A 823 -20.59 15.19 -5.97
C ARG A 823 -21.38 13.96 -6.37
N PHE A 824 -21.79 13.87 -7.62
CA PHE A 824 -22.48 12.67 -8.14
C PHE A 824 -21.54 11.46 -8.29
N ASP A 825 -20.26 11.69 -8.55
CA ASP A 825 -19.29 10.64 -8.88
C ASP A 825 -18.27 10.41 -7.75
N ASN A 826 -18.73 9.81 -6.66
CA ASN A 826 -17.88 9.46 -5.50
C ASN A 826 -17.26 8.07 -5.60
N VAL A 827 -17.76 7.21 -6.49
CA VAL A 827 -17.38 5.79 -6.54
C VAL A 827 -15.89 5.59 -6.84
N PRO A 828 -15.27 6.29 -7.81
CA PRO A 828 -13.81 6.26 -8.01
C PRO A 828 -13.01 6.92 -6.89
N THR A 829 -13.60 7.85 -6.14
CA THR A 829 -12.96 8.34 -4.91
C THR A 829 -12.92 7.24 -3.83
N ASN A 830 -13.98 6.43 -3.69
CA ASN A 830 -14.02 5.31 -2.75
C ASN A 830 -13.13 4.12 -3.19
N PHE A 831 -12.99 3.89 -4.49
CA PHE A 831 -12.01 2.92 -5.02
C PHE A 831 -10.58 3.34 -4.66
N VAL A 832 -10.22 4.61 -4.93
CA VAL A 832 -8.91 5.17 -4.58
C VAL A 832 -8.63 5.13 -3.07
N LYS A 833 -9.63 5.30 -2.20
CA LYS A 833 -9.46 5.11 -0.75
C LYS A 833 -9.06 3.69 -0.39
N ASP A 834 -9.65 2.67 -1.03
CA ASP A 834 -9.31 1.26 -0.83
C ASP A 834 -7.83 1.02 -1.16
N ILE A 835 -7.39 1.52 -2.32
CA ILE A 835 -6.00 1.47 -2.77
C ILE A 835 -5.05 2.10 -1.74
N LEU A 836 -5.35 3.33 -1.30
CA LEU A 836 -4.49 4.06 -0.36
C LEU A 836 -4.46 3.41 1.03
N VAL A 837 -5.58 2.88 1.51
CA VAL A 837 -5.64 2.15 2.78
C VAL A 837 -4.82 0.86 2.72
N HIS A 838 -4.91 0.10 1.62
CA HIS A 838 -4.14 -1.12 1.46
C HIS A 838 -2.65 -0.86 1.24
N ASP A 839 -2.29 0.12 0.39
CA ASP A 839 -0.88 0.45 0.15
C ASP A 839 -0.22 0.97 1.44
N ALA A 840 -0.91 1.76 2.27
CA ALA A 840 -0.41 2.19 3.57
C ALA A 840 -0.04 1.04 4.53
N HIS A 841 -0.70 -0.13 4.41
CA HIS A 841 -0.40 -1.32 5.22
C HIS A 841 0.60 -2.29 4.56
N HIS A 842 0.76 -2.22 3.23
CA HIS A 842 1.56 -3.17 2.44
C HIS A 842 2.68 -2.52 1.60
N HIS A 843 3.02 -1.26 1.86
CA HIS A 843 4.10 -0.56 1.15
C HIS A 843 5.47 -1.18 1.48
N PRO A 844 6.30 -1.57 0.49
CA PRO A 844 7.55 -2.30 0.72
C PRO A 844 8.52 -1.60 1.68
N TYR A 845 8.65 -0.28 1.58
CA TYR A 845 9.53 0.47 2.49
C TYR A 845 8.94 0.62 3.90
N LEU A 846 7.61 0.74 4.06
CA LEU A 846 7.00 0.86 5.39
C LEU A 846 7.10 -0.46 6.15
N VAL A 847 6.89 -1.59 5.48
CA VAL A 847 7.11 -2.93 6.06
C VAL A 847 8.56 -3.07 6.52
N ARG A 848 9.55 -2.71 5.68
CA ARG A 848 10.98 -2.78 6.02
C ARG A 848 11.37 -1.85 7.18
N LEU A 849 10.88 -0.61 7.21
CA LEU A 849 11.09 0.34 8.30
C LEU A 849 10.50 -0.18 9.63
N LEU A 850 9.27 -0.71 9.60
CA LEU A 850 8.63 -1.31 10.78
C LEU A 850 9.41 -2.55 11.27
N THR A 851 10.01 -3.34 10.38
CA THR A 851 10.92 -4.43 10.78
C THR A 851 12.12 -3.90 11.55
N MET A 852 12.79 -2.84 11.04
CA MET A 852 13.97 -2.27 11.72
C MET A 852 13.59 -1.65 13.07
N TYR A 853 12.45 -0.98 13.17
CA TYR A 853 11.97 -0.39 14.42
C TYR A 853 11.60 -1.46 15.46
N LEU A 854 10.96 -2.55 15.05
CA LEU A 854 10.65 -3.68 15.93
C LEU A 854 11.91 -4.46 16.36
N LEU A 855 12.98 -4.47 15.55
CA LEU A 855 14.30 -4.95 15.97
C LEU A 855 14.90 -4.04 17.05
N LYS A 856 14.88 -2.72 16.85
CA LYS A 856 15.37 -1.73 17.84
C LYS A 856 14.62 -1.78 19.18
N LEU A 857 13.36 -2.19 19.17
CA LEU A 857 12.57 -2.42 20.39
C LEU A 857 12.78 -3.79 21.04
N LYS A 858 13.32 -4.78 20.30
CA LYS A 858 13.71 -6.08 20.84
C LYS A 858 15.13 -6.02 21.42
N ASP A 859 16.00 -5.26 20.78
CA ASP A 859 17.44 -5.18 21.04
C ASP A 859 17.86 -3.70 20.97
N ASN A 860 18.34 -3.17 22.10
CA ASN A 860 18.76 -1.77 22.20
C ASN A 860 20.11 -1.50 21.52
N GLU A 861 20.97 -2.51 21.39
CA GLU A 861 22.29 -2.39 20.75
C GLU A 861 22.17 -2.39 19.23
N PHE A 862 21.15 -3.09 18.69
CA PHE A 862 20.81 -3.02 17.27
C PHE A 862 20.63 -1.58 16.80
N CYS A 863 21.24 -1.20 15.67
CA CYS A 863 21.21 0.18 15.16
C CYS A 863 21.58 1.21 16.24
N ASN A 864 22.82 1.19 16.74
CA ASN A 864 23.34 2.19 17.68
C ASN A 864 23.63 3.51 16.96
N ASP A 865 23.80 4.61 17.72
CA ASP A 865 23.94 5.94 17.12
C ASP A 865 25.20 6.09 16.27
N ALA A 866 26.29 5.41 16.64
CA ALA A 866 27.55 5.37 15.90
C ALA A 866 27.39 4.69 14.52
N GLY A 867 26.84 3.47 14.48
CA GLY A 867 26.57 2.73 13.24
C GLY A 867 25.46 3.41 12.40
N ALA A 868 24.46 3.99 13.04
CA ALA A 868 23.45 4.81 12.36
C ALA A 868 24.06 6.08 11.74
N CYS A 869 25.06 6.69 12.40
CA CYS A 869 25.80 7.82 11.85
C CYS A 869 26.67 7.39 10.67
N TRP A 870 27.42 6.29 10.77
CA TRP A 870 28.19 5.72 9.64
C TRP A 870 27.32 5.41 8.43
N ARG A 871 26.15 4.78 8.62
CA ARG A 871 25.19 4.50 7.53
C ARG A 871 24.59 5.76 6.92
N GLN A 872 24.40 6.84 7.70
CA GLN A 872 23.98 8.14 7.16
C GLN A 872 25.10 8.83 6.38
N LEU A 873 26.33 8.80 6.90
CA LEU A 873 27.52 9.34 6.24
C LEU A 873 27.72 8.68 4.86
N PHE A 874 27.58 7.36 4.79
CA PHE A 874 27.56 6.60 3.53
C PHE A 874 26.47 7.08 2.57
N VAL A 875 25.24 7.31 3.05
CA VAL A 875 24.14 7.84 2.21
C VAL A 875 24.45 9.24 1.69
N VAL A 876 25.01 10.14 2.52
CA VAL A 876 25.40 11.49 2.07
C VAL A 876 26.53 11.43 1.04
N ALA A 877 27.49 10.52 1.23
CA ALA A 877 28.60 10.32 0.33
C ALA A 877 28.18 9.73 -1.02
N TRP A 878 27.31 8.73 -1.03
CA TRP A 878 26.85 8.06 -2.25
C TRP A 878 25.72 8.81 -2.97
N MET A 879 24.89 9.55 -2.23
CA MET A 879 23.67 10.20 -2.73
C MET A 879 23.59 11.67 -2.30
N PRO A 880 24.59 12.52 -2.63
CA PRO A 880 24.69 13.89 -2.10
C PRO A 880 23.48 14.78 -2.43
N TRP A 881 22.74 14.50 -3.51
CA TRP A 881 21.48 15.19 -3.84
C TRP A 881 20.39 15.02 -2.77
N LEU A 882 20.45 13.99 -1.92
CA LEU A 882 19.50 13.81 -0.80
C LEU A 882 19.65 14.89 0.28
N MET A 883 20.81 15.54 0.39
CA MET A 883 21.03 16.65 1.35
C MET A 883 20.04 17.81 1.13
N LYS A 884 19.61 18.05 -0.11
CA LYS A 884 18.57 19.04 -0.45
C LYS A 884 17.22 18.73 0.21
N ASN A 885 16.96 17.48 0.55
CA ASN A 885 15.70 17.00 1.13
C ASN A 885 15.77 16.75 2.64
N ARG A 886 16.81 17.24 3.35
CA ARG A 886 16.82 17.20 4.82
C ARG A 886 15.84 18.25 5.37
N VAL A 887 14.97 17.82 6.27
CA VAL A 887 13.90 18.65 6.87
C VAL A 887 14.47 19.93 7.49
N PHE A 888 15.63 19.81 8.15
CA PHE A 888 16.26 20.90 8.88
C PHE A 888 17.25 21.73 8.07
N THR A 889 17.34 21.65 6.74
CA THR A 889 18.39 22.38 5.99
C THR A 889 18.34 23.90 6.20
N GLU A 890 17.16 24.52 6.19
CA GLU A 890 17.03 25.98 6.45
C GLU A 890 17.26 26.31 7.93
N ALA A 891 16.73 25.51 8.86
CA ALA A 891 16.94 25.68 10.29
C ALA A 891 18.43 25.54 10.68
N ARG A 892 19.11 24.51 10.16
CA ARG A 892 20.56 24.29 10.34
C ARG A 892 21.38 25.36 9.66
N MET A 893 21.03 25.81 8.45
CA MET A 893 21.71 26.95 7.84
C MET A 893 21.54 28.23 8.67
N SER A 894 20.35 28.48 9.24
CA SER A 894 20.13 29.58 10.16
C SER A 894 21.02 29.43 11.41
N ASN A 895 20.89 28.31 12.14
CA ASN A 895 21.61 28.04 13.38
C ASN A 895 23.14 28.04 13.20
N ALA A 896 23.65 27.44 12.11
CA ALA A 896 25.07 27.48 11.78
C ALA A 896 25.55 28.89 11.40
N MET A 897 24.72 29.68 10.70
CA MET A 897 25.03 31.08 10.40
C MET A 897 24.96 31.95 11.66
N GLU A 898 24.05 31.67 12.60
CA GLU A 898 23.96 32.29 13.93
C GLU A 898 25.20 31.95 14.78
N ALA A 899 25.57 30.67 14.87
CA ALA A 899 26.79 30.22 15.54
C ALA A 899 28.07 30.80 14.91
N ALA A 900 28.12 30.94 13.58
CA ALA A 900 29.23 31.61 12.88
C ALA A 900 29.26 33.13 13.13
N LYS A 901 28.10 33.81 13.16
CA LYS A 901 28.00 35.21 13.59
C LYS A 901 28.45 35.36 15.05
N GLN A 902 28.13 34.40 15.91
CA GLN A 902 28.50 34.42 17.32
C GLN A 902 30.00 34.16 17.53
N LYS A 903 30.58 33.09 16.98
CA LYS A 903 32.04 32.89 16.98
C LYS A 903 32.80 34.09 16.40
N LYS A 904 32.24 34.75 15.38
CA LYS A 904 32.79 36.01 14.86
C LYS A 904 32.72 37.14 15.88
N ARG A 905 31.56 37.38 16.52
CA ARG A 905 31.41 38.37 17.61
C ARG A 905 32.36 38.11 18.75
N GLU A 906 32.47 36.86 19.22
CA GLU A 906 33.39 36.42 20.26
C GLU A 906 34.84 36.72 19.85
N SER A 907 35.25 36.42 18.61
CA SER A 907 36.58 36.76 18.10
C SER A 907 36.83 38.27 17.95
N GLU A 908 35.79 39.08 17.70
CA GLU A 908 35.87 40.55 17.64
C GLU A 908 35.87 41.18 19.04
N GLU A 909 35.21 40.55 20.01
CA GLU A 909 35.19 40.95 21.42
C GLU A 909 36.48 40.56 22.13
N GLU A 910 37.06 39.39 21.84
CA GLU A 910 38.42 39.02 22.26
C GLU A 910 39.44 40.02 21.72
N LYS A 911 39.36 40.39 20.44
CA LYS A 911 40.21 41.43 19.82
C LYS A 911 39.97 42.85 20.35
N ARG A 912 38.86 43.10 21.06
CA ARG A 912 38.57 44.38 21.75
C ARG A 912 38.94 44.36 23.23
N THR A 913 38.97 43.18 23.86
CA THR A 913 39.29 43.00 25.28
C THR A 913 40.77 42.74 25.52
N ARG A 914 41.48 42.14 24.55
CA ARG A 914 42.93 42.30 24.37
C ARG A 914 43.24 43.80 24.23
N LYS A 915 43.75 44.43 25.28
CA LYS A 915 44.04 45.87 25.27
C LYS A 915 45.22 46.16 24.34
N PRO A 916 45.22 47.30 23.61
CA PRO A 916 46.40 47.71 22.85
C PRO A 916 47.63 47.94 23.75
N ASP A 917 47.43 48.13 25.05
CA ASP A 917 48.48 48.29 26.07
C ASP A 917 49.41 47.07 26.16
N GLU A 918 48.88 45.85 26.02
CA GLU A 918 49.68 44.61 26.08
C GLU A 918 50.38 44.34 24.74
N PHE A 919 49.74 44.64 23.60
CA PHE A 919 50.37 44.50 22.28
C PHE A 919 51.47 45.54 22.04
N MET A 920 51.35 46.73 22.62
CA MET A 920 52.47 47.70 22.73
C MET A 920 53.55 47.22 23.71
N GLY A 921 53.19 46.53 24.79
CA GLY A 921 54.15 45.90 25.70
C GLY A 921 55.03 44.90 24.97
N GLU A 922 54.43 43.83 24.43
CA GLU A 922 55.12 42.74 23.75
C GLU A 922 55.94 43.22 22.53
N ALA A 923 55.45 44.23 21.80
CA ALA A 923 56.18 44.83 20.67
C ALA A 923 57.34 45.75 21.11
N VAL A 924 57.29 46.37 22.30
CA VAL A 924 58.38 47.23 22.82
C VAL A 924 59.40 46.42 23.62
N GLU A 925 59.00 45.36 24.30
CA GLU A 925 59.90 44.47 25.04
C GLU A 925 60.88 43.76 24.09
N ASN A 926 60.36 43.17 22.99
CA ASN A 926 61.18 42.65 21.88
C ASN A 926 62.08 43.73 21.23
N LEU A 927 61.69 45.00 21.26
CA LEU A 927 62.49 46.10 20.71
C LEU A 927 63.57 46.60 21.69
N MET A 928 63.35 46.52 23.00
CA MET A 928 64.29 46.98 24.03
C MET A 928 65.41 45.98 24.31
N ASP A 929 65.10 44.67 24.36
CA ASP A 929 66.12 43.61 24.46
C ASP A 929 67.12 43.64 23.28
N THR A 930 66.70 44.19 22.14
CA THR A 930 67.54 44.35 20.95
C THR A 930 68.46 45.59 20.98
N VAL A 931 68.28 46.53 21.94
CA VAL A 931 68.83 47.89 21.82
C VAL A 931 69.68 48.39 23.01
N ILE A 932 69.50 47.91 24.25
CA ILE A 932 70.20 48.49 25.43
C ILE A 932 71.14 47.51 26.14
N SER A 933 72.29 47.28 25.52
CA SER A 933 73.53 46.96 26.24
C SER A 933 74.48 48.16 26.15
N ASP A 934 74.48 49.06 27.15
CA ASP A 934 75.70 49.74 27.66
C ASP A 934 75.44 50.84 28.72
N THR A 935 75.43 50.45 30.01
CA THR A 935 75.98 51.26 31.12
C THR A 935 75.21 52.58 31.50
N PRO A 936 75.62 53.43 32.47
CA PRO A 936 74.83 53.55 33.71
C PRO A 936 74.57 55.00 34.26
N VAL A 937 74.02 55.06 35.50
CA VAL A 937 74.18 56.11 36.55
C VAL A 937 73.00 57.09 36.83
N GLU A 938 72.56 57.07 38.10
CA GLU A 938 71.89 58.08 38.97
C GLU A 938 70.46 58.70 38.78
N LYS A 939 69.68 58.56 39.88
CA LYS A 939 68.90 59.57 40.65
C LYS A 939 67.63 60.29 40.07
N LYS A 940 66.50 59.79 40.59
CA LYS A 940 65.45 60.54 41.37
C LYS A 940 64.47 61.49 40.61
N PRO A 941 63.35 61.96 41.25
CA PRO A 941 62.03 61.96 40.59
C PRO A 941 61.23 63.28 40.69
N GLN A 942 60.03 63.33 40.08
CA GLN A 942 58.77 63.80 40.72
C GLN A 942 57.54 63.83 39.76
N SER A 943 56.35 63.45 40.26
CA SER A 943 54.97 63.84 39.80
C SER A 943 54.53 63.62 38.33
N GLY A 944 53.24 63.43 38.00
CA GLY A 944 52.07 63.12 38.83
C GLY A 944 50.70 63.43 38.17
N SER A 945 49.64 62.82 38.71
CA SER A 945 48.29 63.41 38.86
C SER A 945 47.23 63.41 37.71
N TRP A 946 46.21 62.54 37.88
CA TRP A 946 44.74 62.77 37.69
C TRP A 946 44.06 62.73 36.29
N LYS A 947 43.09 61.77 36.15
CA LYS A 947 41.61 61.93 35.89
C LYS A 947 41.12 62.63 34.58
N GLN A 948 39.93 62.37 34.00
CA GLN A 948 38.73 61.57 34.34
C GLN A 948 37.76 61.44 33.10
N LYS A 949 36.92 60.37 33.02
CA LYS A 949 35.47 60.31 32.57
C LYS A 949 35.03 60.91 31.18
N LYS A 950 33.91 60.57 30.50
CA LYS A 950 32.79 59.56 30.58
C LYS A 950 31.92 59.63 29.28
N GLU A 951 31.18 58.54 28.94
CA GLU A 951 29.80 58.47 28.33
C GLU A 951 29.47 59.17 26.97
N LYS A 952 28.44 58.83 26.14
CA LYS A 952 27.51 57.67 25.97
C LYS A 952 26.72 57.71 24.62
N LYS A 953 26.29 56.52 24.13
CA LYS A 953 25.02 56.13 23.42
C LYS A 953 24.43 56.88 22.18
N GLU A 954 24.13 56.06 21.15
CA GLU A 954 22.87 55.98 20.32
C GLU A 954 22.44 57.17 19.39
N LYS A 955 21.61 56.99 18.33
CA LYS A 955 20.58 55.97 17.98
C LYS A 955 20.34 55.76 16.45
N LYS A 956 19.59 54.70 16.08
CA LYS A 956 19.04 54.26 14.75
C LYS A 956 17.91 55.24 14.25
N ILE A 957 17.31 55.29 13.04
CA ILE A 957 17.00 54.34 11.92
C ILE A 957 16.81 55.09 10.54
N ALA A 958 16.22 54.42 9.53
CA ALA A 958 15.56 54.92 8.28
C ALA A 958 16.44 54.96 6.97
N ASP A 959 15.97 54.66 5.73
CA ASP A 959 14.77 53.92 5.26
C ASP A 959 14.78 53.51 3.73
N HIS A 960 13.65 52.94 3.26
CA HIS A 960 13.10 52.79 1.88
C HIS A 960 13.41 51.60 0.92
N LEU A 961 12.29 50.95 0.51
CA LEU A 961 12.01 49.99 -0.56
C LEU A 961 12.59 50.25 -1.97
N ILE A 962 12.79 49.16 -2.73
CA ILE A 962 12.30 48.95 -4.13
C ILE A 962 11.88 47.47 -4.30
N ILE A 963 10.92 47.18 -5.20
CA ILE A 963 10.42 45.84 -5.59
C ILE A 963 10.92 45.48 -7.00
N GLY A 964 11.10 44.18 -7.31
CA GLY A 964 11.29 43.68 -8.68
C GLY A 964 11.01 42.17 -8.82
N GLU A 965 10.14 41.79 -9.75
CA GLU A 965 9.75 40.40 -10.05
C GLU A 965 10.53 39.81 -11.23
N ALA A 966 10.66 38.47 -11.26
CA ALA A 966 10.78 37.64 -12.46
C ALA A 966 10.32 36.20 -12.14
#